data_AF-S4R780-F1
#
_entry.id   AF-S4R780-F1
#
_cell.length_a   1.000
_cell.length_b   1.000
_cell.length_c   1.000
_cell.angle_alpha   90.00
_cell.angle_beta   90.00
_cell.angle_gamma   90.00
#
_symmetry.space_group_name_H-M   'P 1'
#
loop_
_entity.id
_entity.type
_entity.pdbx_description
1 polymer ?
#
loop_
_entity_poly.entity_id
_entity_poly.type
_entity_poly.pdbx_seq_one_letter_code
_entity_poly.pdbx_strand_id
1 'polypeptide(L)'
;LQNLLRNFLLTGGSGTGALGGRKPIAPLARVDGLCNYQCKLLSPILTAHGMDRATGRARLLSDMGQGSTFDCAVLGDRGFRIEPENLAVEGYGRDRSGSMVYLRETLRLIAVANGDEERLVPIHAEMDGHCLVHAVSRALVGWELFWHALRQNLKAHFRDNLERYKELFREFVDTCEWQDIVSECDPAFVPPEGVPLGLRNIHIFGLANVLRRPILLLDSWEGMQSPGDYSATFLPGLVEERLCRGHDGRLNEPLCVAWSSADRNHYIPLVGVLGRPPPRLPGLVVPKAWGVPQALLRRYVDFDEDGSCTVGGSRPLRGRYVRRLVVAMEEVYAKRHGGLCPSLVADARHYVYRRPDEADVAGATALALRERRLYRCLSCEALLEFDVPAEWLAPGGRLYELARRSHGLLRTDRSYSFPHFGVVCSYVDGEAEGGGGGGGGGGGGGCLEADYGESELPRCAWCGASAVRKVVSGDGAVLYKNGDRTRTASGGGTGSVGRCDCGFKHFWDGGEYDRLPEELPVTLEWGGSTVREIVYWFQHESDASLNSNAYAEATKLVAKHFPGEFGSELLVQKVVNAILRQTAKRTADGQQRQPVSLSDGSGQRSCGALGDDAEQAPPSKIILTGPKGRTLHREELTMSQAEQDVARRISDKAPSAQRKATDRIKQQQQQQNHQQQKGKETKEPLPTEVTTTAVLDEVPHGGASSGKTAVRPEPEKKIRAATADGRQATLTLLPSTTFAELRASVEREFGIPVTEQRIRFGFPPRELSAPAPGDEDRPLPLQHGERISVESLAPAGDSQAPRSGPVGQAERARPAGSADELDNRENIDLEMSSLHLLVTLTGQDMWSYVKKMPYLFQQGGVFYKKVRNDIGLVDGKHVTLPELPGRTLVYNGDADRLELCLEPGGHFPLGPELD
;
A
#
# COMPACT_ATOMS: atom_id res chain seq x y z
N LEU A 1 24.36 3.80 -2.50
CA LEU A 1 24.34 4.68 -1.30
C LEU A 1 23.06 4.68 -0.40
N GLN A 2 21.91 5.32 -0.76
CA GLN A 2 20.86 5.69 0.23
C GLN A 2 20.24 4.53 1.04
N ASN A 3 19.90 3.38 0.42
CA ASN A 3 19.26 2.27 1.12
C ASN A 3 20.18 1.62 2.19
N LEU A 4 21.49 1.53 1.94
CA LEU A 4 22.43 1.02 2.95
C LEU A 4 22.84 2.06 4.00
N LEU A 5 22.90 3.36 3.66
CA LEU A 5 23.00 4.40 4.71
C LEU A 5 21.81 4.33 5.65
N ARG A 6 20.60 4.17 5.11
CA ARG A 6 19.37 3.96 5.89
C ARG A 6 19.46 2.73 6.80
N ASN A 7 19.93 1.59 6.28
CA ASN A 7 20.10 0.38 7.11
C ASN A 7 21.18 0.58 8.18
N PHE A 8 22.37 1.08 7.82
CA PHE A 8 23.52 1.26 8.72
C PHE A 8 23.28 2.29 9.84
N LEU A 9 22.60 3.40 9.53
CA LEU A 9 22.20 4.42 10.52
C LEU A 9 21.10 3.92 11.47
N LEU A 10 20.34 2.89 11.09
CA LEU A 10 19.26 2.31 11.91
C LEU A 10 19.69 1.02 12.67
N THR A 11 20.81 0.39 12.32
CA THR A 11 21.31 -0.81 13.02
C THR A 11 22.40 -0.54 14.06
N GLY A 12 23.05 0.63 14.02
CA GLY A 12 23.86 1.16 15.13
C GLY A 12 25.36 1.23 14.85
N GLY A 13 25.80 2.30 14.18
CA GLY A 13 27.18 2.78 14.28
C GLY A 13 27.35 3.60 15.57
N SER A 14 28.17 3.10 16.50
CA SER A 14 28.36 3.60 17.88
C SER A 14 27.20 3.33 18.86
N GLY A 15 27.55 3.05 20.12
CA GLY A 15 26.64 2.57 21.16
C GLY A 15 26.12 3.66 22.08
N THR A 16 25.40 4.65 21.55
CA THR A 16 24.67 5.65 22.34
C THR A 16 23.22 5.77 21.84
N GLY A 17 22.27 5.70 22.77
CA GLY A 17 20.84 5.72 22.43
C GLY A 17 20.34 7.12 22.08
N ALA A 18 20.09 7.39 20.80
CA ALA A 18 19.47 8.63 20.33
C ALA A 18 18.34 8.32 19.32
N LEU A 19 17.13 8.09 19.84
CA LEU A 19 15.93 7.88 19.01
C LEU A 19 15.39 9.21 18.48
N GLY A 20 15.80 9.57 17.26
CA GLY A 20 15.23 10.66 16.47
C GLY A 20 15.51 10.47 14.98
N GLY A 21 14.60 10.73 14.05
CA GLY A 21 13.22 11.18 14.22
C GLY A 21 12.45 11.12 12.90
N ARG A 22 12.03 9.91 12.49
CA ARG A 22 11.10 9.71 11.37
C ARG A 22 9.88 8.96 11.86
N LYS A 23 8.68 9.45 11.53
CA LYS A 23 7.42 8.71 11.82
C LYS A 23 7.51 7.32 11.18
N PRO A 24 7.13 6.24 11.87
CA PRO A 24 7.01 4.93 11.25
C PRO A 24 6.02 5.04 10.08
N ILE A 25 6.38 4.52 8.91
CA ILE A 25 5.49 4.55 7.75
C ILE A 25 4.37 3.55 8.02
N ALA A 26 3.13 4.00 7.83
CA ALA A 26 1.94 3.18 8.03
C ALA A 26 2.04 1.87 7.21
N PRO A 27 1.60 0.73 7.77
CA PRO A 27 1.56 -0.52 7.03
C PRO A 27 0.69 -0.36 5.77
N LEU A 28 1.06 -1.02 4.68
CA LEU A 28 0.27 -1.01 3.45
C LEU A 28 -1.14 -1.51 3.75
N ALA A 29 -2.14 -0.64 3.64
CA ALA A 29 -3.52 -0.96 3.94
C ALA A 29 -4.03 -2.04 2.98
N ARG A 30 -4.54 -3.12 3.56
CA ARG A 30 -5.13 -4.26 2.84
C ARG A 30 -6.47 -4.61 3.47
N VAL A 31 -7.53 -4.63 2.67
CA VAL A 31 -8.87 -5.08 3.06
C VAL A 31 -9.22 -6.29 2.21
N ASP A 32 -9.73 -7.35 2.84
CA ASP A 32 -9.97 -8.66 2.19
C ASP A 32 -8.72 -9.25 1.46
N GLY A 33 -7.51 -8.79 1.83
CA GLY A 33 -6.21 -9.14 1.26
C GLY A 33 -5.68 -8.20 0.17
N LEU A 34 -6.53 -7.30 -0.35
CA LEU A 34 -6.29 -6.47 -1.54
C LEU A 34 -5.94 -5.01 -1.17
N CYS A 35 -5.16 -4.32 -2.02
CA CYS A 35 -4.91 -2.88 -1.94
C CYS A 35 -5.10 -2.18 -3.31
N ASN A 36 -5.12 -0.84 -3.31
CA ASN A 36 -5.37 -0.02 -4.50
C ASN A 36 -4.29 -0.24 -5.60
N TYR A 37 -3.02 -0.37 -5.23
CA TYR A 37 -1.95 -0.62 -6.21
C TYR A 37 -2.05 -2.02 -6.86
N GLN A 38 -2.49 -3.06 -6.13
CA GLN A 38 -2.87 -4.34 -6.76
C GLN A 38 -4.04 -4.16 -7.73
N CYS A 39 -5.05 -3.33 -7.40
CA CYS A 39 -6.13 -3.02 -8.33
C CYS A 39 -5.62 -2.33 -9.60
N LYS A 40 -4.62 -1.44 -9.48
CA LYS A 40 -3.95 -0.80 -10.61
C LYS A 40 -3.26 -1.81 -11.54
N LEU A 41 -2.57 -2.80 -10.98
CA LEU A 41 -1.92 -3.88 -11.74
C LEU A 41 -2.92 -4.87 -12.38
N LEU A 42 -4.07 -5.12 -11.76
CA LEU A 42 -5.04 -6.13 -12.21
C LEU A 42 -6.11 -5.58 -13.18
N SER A 43 -6.47 -4.30 -13.12
CA SER A 43 -7.52 -3.72 -13.98
C SER A 43 -7.28 -3.86 -15.49
N PRO A 44 -6.04 -3.70 -16.02
CA PRO A 44 -5.76 -3.95 -17.44
C PRO A 44 -5.98 -5.41 -17.86
N ILE A 45 -5.82 -6.38 -16.95
CA ILE A 45 -6.10 -7.79 -17.23
C ILE A 45 -7.62 -8.04 -17.23
N LEU A 46 -8.33 -7.55 -16.20
CA LEU A 46 -9.80 -7.59 -16.09
C LEU A 46 -10.52 -6.97 -17.29
N THR A 47 -9.89 -5.99 -17.95
CA THR A 47 -10.44 -5.37 -19.16
C THR A 47 -10.61 -6.36 -20.31
N ALA A 48 -9.78 -7.40 -20.39
CA ALA A 48 -9.80 -8.42 -21.46
C ALA A 48 -10.12 -9.85 -20.97
N HIS A 49 -10.17 -10.09 -19.66
CA HIS A 49 -10.35 -11.42 -19.06
C HIS A 49 -11.51 -11.44 -18.06
N GLY A 50 -12.40 -12.42 -18.22
CA GLY A 50 -13.39 -12.79 -17.23
C GLY A 50 -12.92 -13.94 -16.34
N MET A 51 -13.69 -14.25 -15.30
CA MET A 51 -13.57 -15.53 -14.57
C MET A 51 -14.66 -16.48 -15.08
N ASP A 52 -14.28 -17.66 -15.55
CA ASP A 52 -15.23 -18.73 -15.83
C ASP A 52 -15.90 -19.19 -14.52
N ARG A 53 -17.23 -19.32 -14.55
CA ARG A 53 -18.01 -19.74 -13.38
C ARG A 53 -17.79 -21.19 -13.00
N ALA A 54 -17.53 -22.07 -13.97
CA ALA A 54 -17.43 -23.52 -13.74
C ALA A 54 -16.07 -23.90 -13.12
N THR A 55 -14.96 -23.51 -13.76
CA THR A 55 -13.59 -23.78 -13.29
C THR A 55 -13.10 -22.78 -12.24
N GLY A 56 -13.66 -21.56 -12.22
CA GLY A 56 -13.17 -20.47 -11.38
C GLY A 56 -11.86 -19.83 -11.84
N ARG A 57 -11.33 -20.21 -13.00
CA ARG A 57 -10.10 -19.65 -13.57
C ARG A 57 -10.39 -18.46 -14.50
N ALA A 58 -9.37 -17.65 -14.75
CA ALA A 58 -9.46 -16.59 -15.74
C ALA A 58 -9.47 -17.15 -17.16
N ARG A 59 -10.21 -16.47 -18.04
CA ARG A 59 -10.33 -16.77 -19.47
C ARG A 59 -10.54 -15.46 -20.24
N LEU A 60 -10.10 -15.38 -21.48
CA LEU A 60 -10.38 -14.23 -22.35
C LEU A 60 -11.90 -14.05 -22.52
N LEU A 61 -12.34 -12.80 -22.55
CA LEU A 61 -13.75 -12.45 -22.76
C LEU A 61 -14.25 -12.90 -24.14
N SER A 62 -13.37 -12.87 -25.16
CA SER A 62 -13.64 -13.39 -26.51
C SER A 62 -14.12 -14.84 -26.48
N ASP A 63 -13.40 -15.68 -25.75
CA ASP A 63 -13.62 -17.12 -25.65
C ASP A 63 -14.84 -17.47 -24.79
N MET A 64 -15.35 -16.49 -24.05
CA MET A 64 -16.58 -16.54 -23.28
C MET A 64 -17.79 -15.95 -24.04
N GLY A 65 -17.59 -15.45 -25.26
CA GLY A 65 -18.62 -14.77 -26.06
C GLY A 65 -18.98 -13.37 -25.57
N GLN A 66 -18.09 -12.72 -24.81
CA GLN A 66 -18.31 -11.45 -24.11
C GLN A 66 -17.58 -10.25 -24.75
N GLY A 67 -17.14 -10.38 -26.01
CA GLY A 67 -16.38 -9.34 -26.72
C GLY A 67 -14.91 -9.30 -26.34
N SER A 68 -14.18 -8.30 -26.87
CA SER A 68 -12.76 -8.07 -26.58
C SER A 68 -12.49 -7.27 -25.30
N THR A 69 -13.49 -6.50 -24.86
CA THR A 69 -13.42 -5.57 -23.72
C THR A 69 -14.59 -5.84 -22.77
N PHE A 70 -14.35 -5.81 -21.46
CA PHE A 70 -15.38 -5.98 -20.43
C PHE A 70 -16.48 -4.91 -20.55
N ASP A 71 -17.73 -5.29 -20.81
CA ASP A 71 -18.88 -4.37 -20.85
C ASP A 71 -19.19 -3.82 -19.45
N CYS A 72 -18.89 -2.54 -19.23
CA CYS A 72 -19.15 -1.88 -17.96
C CYS A 72 -20.65 -1.70 -17.66
N ALA A 73 -21.55 -1.79 -18.64
CA ALA A 73 -23.00 -1.75 -18.39
C ALA A 73 -23.48 -2.93 -17.51
N VAL A 74 -22.74 -4.04 -17.48
CA VAL A 74 -23.00 -5.19 -16.59
C VAL A 74 -22.84 -4.84 -15.10
N LEU A 75 -22.15 -3.72 -14.79
CA LEU A 75 -22.06 -3.17 -13.44
C LEU A 75 -23.18 -2.18 -13.10
N GLY A 76 -24.06 -1.82 -14.05
CA GLY A 76 -25.09 -0.79 -13.87
C GLY A 76 -25.96 -1.01 -12.62
N ASP A 77 -26.37 -2.24 -12.33
CA ASP A 77 -27.19 -2.55 -11.14
C ASP A 77 -26.41 -2.69 -9.82
N ARG A 78 -25.08 -2.41 -9.79
CA ARG A 78 -24.21 -2.69 -8.62
C ARG A 78 -23.99 -1.49 -7.72
N GLY A 79 -24.15 -1.66 -6.41
CA GLY A 79 -23.86 -0.62 -5.43
C GLY A 79 -22.98 -1.14 -4.31
N PHE A 80 -21.82 -0.51 -4.11
CA PHE A 80 -20.97 -0.80 -2.96
C PHE A 80 -21.49 -0.14 -1.70
N ARG A 81 -21.32 -0.84 -0.58
CA ARG A 81 -21.59 -0.31 0.76
C ARG A 81 -20.43 -0.68 1.67
N ILE A 82 -19.80 0.31 2.30
CA ILE A 82 -18.62 0.09 3.13
C ILE A 82 -18.99 -0.47 4.51
N GLU A 83 -18.28 -1.49 4.94
CA GLU A 83 -18.45 -2.07 6.28
C GLU A 83 -17.98 -1.07 7.36
N PRO A 84 -18.72 -0.88 8.47
CA PRO A 84 -18.36 0.11 9.50
C PRO A 84 -16.94 -0.01 10.04
N GLU A 85 -16.45 -1.25 10.19
CA GLU A 85 -15.08 -1.57 10.62
C GLU A 85 -14.01 -1.02 9.66
N ASN A 86 -14.31 -1.02 8.36
CA ASN A 86 -13.39 -0.56 7.32
C ASN A 86 -13.36 0.98 7.15
N LEU A 87 -14.24 1.73 7.81
CA LEU A 87 -14.30 3.21 7.74
C LEU A 87 -13.03 3.90 8.26
N ALA A 88 -12.29 3.28 9.18
CA ALA A 88 -11.07 3.85 9.78
C ALA A 88 -9.79 3.60 8.97
N VAL A 89 -9.81 2.61 8.06
CA VAL A 89 -8.63 2.12 7.33
C VAL A 89 -8.06 3.23 6.43
N GLU A 90 -6.79 3.56 6.60
CA GLU A 90 -6.12 4.59 5.79
C GLU A 90 -5.99 4.12 4.33
N GLY A 91 -6.28 4.99 3.35
CA GLY A 91 -6.26 4.61 1.92
C GLY A 91 -7.43 3.72 1.46
N TYR A 92 -8.41 3.39 2.32
CA TYR A 92 -9.59 2.59 1.93
C TYR A 92 -10.90 3.03 2.59
N GLY A 93 -10.85 3.47 3.84
CA GLY A 93 -11.98 4.00 4.60
C GLY A 93 -12.35 5.43 4.21
N ARG A 94 -12.77 6.24 5.18
CA ARG A 94 -13.11 7.65 4.94
C ARG A 94 -11.94 8.40 4.27
N ASP A 95 -12.28 9.26 3.30
CA ASP A 95 -11.30 10.14 2.67
C ASP A 95 -10.58 11.04 3.69
N ARG A 96 -9.31 11.36 3.39
CA ARG A 96 -8.47 12.29 4.18
C ARG A 96 -7.84 13.43 3.36
N SER A 97 -8.14 13.55 2.06
CA SER A 97 -7.78 14.72 1.23
C SER A 97 -8.53 16.00 1.64
N GLY A 98 -9.59 15.84 2.46
CA GLY A 98 -10.26 16.93 3.17
C GLY A 98 -11.74 17.08 2.83
N SER A 99 -12.33 16.13 2.11
CA SER A 99 -13.76 16.13 1.78
C SER A 99 -14.68 16.24 3.00
N MET A 100 -14.28 15.68 4.14
CA MET A 100 -14.99 15.79 5.43
C MET A 100 -15.06 17.23 5.98
N VAL A 101 -14.23 18.14 5.48
CA VAL A 101 -14.36 19.59 5.72
C VAL A 101 -15.21 20.22 4.61
N TYR A 102 -14.86 19.95 3.35
CA TYR A 102 -15.46 20.56 2.17
C TYR A 102 -16.97 20.27 2.01
N LEU A 103 -17.36 19.00 2.15
CA LEU A 103 -18.74 18.53 2.00
C LEU A 103 -19.53 18.59 3.31
N ARG A 104 -19.00 19.22 4.38
CA ARG A 104 -19.55 19.12 5.74
C ARG A 104 -21.03 19.46 5.82
N GLU A 105 -21.45 20.58 5.23
CA GLU A 105 -22.86 21.00 5.27
C GLU A 105 -23.73 20.17 4.31
N THR A 106 -23.21 19.79 3.13
CA THR A 106 -23.88 18.86 2.19
C THR A 106 -24.18 17.51 2.86
N LEU A 107 -23.19 16.92 3.54
CA LEU A 107 -23.34 15.66 4.28
C LEU A 107 -24.27 15.82 5.49
N ARG A 108 -24.29 16.98 6.15
CA ARG A 108 -25.22 17.29 7.23
C ARG A 108 -26.68 17.35 6.75
N LEU A 109 -26.95 18.04 5.65
CA LEU A 109 -28.29 18.11 5.03
C LEU A 109 -28.78 16.70 4.63
N ILE A 110 -27.88 15.86 4.11
CA ILE A 110 -28.17 14.45 3.82
C ILE A 110 -28.44 13.67 5.11
N ALA A 111 -27.63 13.83 6.17
CA ALA A 111 -27.83 13.13 7.44
C ALA A 111 -29.20 13.48 8.08
N VAL A 112 -29.58 14.76 8.13
CA VAL A 112 -30.90 15.21 8.62
C VAL A 112 -32.04 14.54 7.84
N ALA A 113 -31.96 14.51 6.50
CA ALA A 113 -32.94 13.84 5.64
C ALA A 113 -32.98 12.29 5.80
N ASN A 114 -32.02 11.73 6.53
CA ASN A 114 -31.96 10.32 6.91
C ASN A 114 -32.28 10.08 8.40
N GLY A 115 -32.69 11.08 9.16
CA GLY A 115 -32.97 10.97 10.60
C GLY A 115 -31.71 11.06 11.45
N ASP A 116 -30.86 12.05 11.14
CA ASP A 116 -29.55 12.32 11.75
C ASP A 116 -28.54 11.16 11.68
N GLU A 117 -28.78 10.21 10.76
CA GLU A 117 -27.90 9.05 10.53
C GLU A 117 -26.95 9.29 9.35
N GLU A 118 -25.65 9.08 9.57
CA GLU A 118 -24.57 9.11 8.57
C GLU A 118 -24.70 7.94 7.55
N ARG A 119 -25.71 7.97 6.67
CA ARG A 119 -25.92 6.89 5.70
C ARG A 119 -24.95 6.94 4.52
N LEU A 120 -24.58 8.13 4.07
CA LEU A 120 -23.66 8.38 2.95
C LEU A 120 -22.31 8.89 3.48
N VAL A 121 -21.20 8.33 3.01
CA VAL A 121 -19.84 8.70 3.43
C VAL A 121 -18.89 8.86 2.24
N PRO A 122 -18.00 9.88 2.23
CA PRO A 122 -16.91 9.97 1.28
C PRO A 122 -15.80 8.99 1.67
N ILE A 123 -15.37 8.15 0.73
CA ILE A 123 -14.27 7.18 0.96
C ILE A 123 -13.10 7.45 0.00
N HIS A 124 -11.90 6.99 0.36
CA HIS A 124 -10.67 7.26 -0.39
C HIS A 124 -10.70 6.78 -1.85
N ALA A 125 -10.03 7.50 -2.75
CA ALA A 125 -9.67 7.07 -4.11
C ALA A 125 -8.26 7.58 -4.44
N GLU A 126 -7.53 6.90 -5.32
CA GLU A 126 -6.15 7.31 -5.63
C GLU A 126 -6.06 8.62 -6.43
N MET A 127 -5.05 9.43 -6.10
CA MET A 127 -4.75 10.73 -6.73
C MET A 127 -3.76 10.59 -7.91
N ASP A 128 -3.91 9.55 -8.73
CA ASP A 128 -2.98 9.19 -9.81
C ASP A 128 -3.39 9.69 -11.21
N GLY A 129 -4.34 10.62 -11.29
CA GLY A 129 -4.93 11.10 -12.54
C GLY A 129 -6.09 10.26 -13.10
N HIS A 130 -6.48 9.18 -12.41
CA HIS A 130 -7.65 8.37 -12.78
C HIS A 130 -8.80 8.46 -11.76
N CYS A 131 -8.71 9.38 -10.79
CA CYS A 131 -9.63 9.57 -9.66
C CYS A 131 -11.14 9.48 -10.00
N LEU A 132 -11.61 10.00 -11.14
CA LEU A 132 -13.02 9.85 -11.56
C LEU A 132 -13.44 8.39 -11.77
N VAL A 133 -12.65 7.62 -12.52
CA VAL A 133 -12.95 6.20 -12.79
C VAL A 133 -12.62 5.31 -11.61
N HIS A 134 -11.68 5.71 -10.75
CA HIS A 134 -11.48 5.11 -9.43
C HIS A 134 -12.71 5.29 -8.55
N ALA A 135 -13.23 6.52 -8.41
CA ALA A 135 -14.42 6.83 -7.65
C ALA A 135 -15.65 6.06 -8.16
N VAL A 136 -15.87 6.04 -9.48
CA VAL A 136 -16.96 5.25 -10.09
C VAL A 136 -16.78 3.75 -9.82
N SER A 137 -15.58 3.19 -10.00
CA SER A 137 -15.31 1.77 -9.68
C SER A 137 -15.53 1.46 -8.19
N ARG A 138 -15.07 2.35 -7.29
CA ARG A 138 -15.23 2.24 -5.83
C ARG A 138 -16.69 2.30 -5.40
N ALA A 139 -17.50 3.17 -6.00
CA ALA A 139 -18.94 3.24 -5.73
C ALA A 139 -19.72 2.04 -6.27
N LEU A 140 -19.25 1.41 -7.36
CA LEU A 140 -19.84 0.20 -7.94
C LEU A 140 -19.48 -1.09 -7.16
N VAL A 141 -18.20 -1.28 -6.82
CA VAL A 141 -17.68 -2.58 -6.33
C VAL A 141 -16.78 -2.52 -5.09
N GLY A 142 -16.53 -1.33 -4.52
CA GLY A 142 -15.68 -1.13 -3.33
C GLY A 142 -14.18 -1.08 -3.61
N TRP A 143 -13.78 -1.23 -4.87
CA TRP A 143 -12.39 -1.32 -5.31
C TRP A 143 -12.20 -0.62 -6.65
N GLU A 144 -10.98 -0.20 -6.95
CA GLU A 144 -10.60 0.45 -8.20
C GLU A 144 -10.45 -0.55 -9.38
N LEU A 145 -10.77 -1.83 -9.16
CA LEU A 145 -10.56 -2.95 -10.10
C LEU A 145 -11.06 -2.73 -11.54
N PHE A 146 -12.03 -1.83 -11.79
CA PHE A 146 -12.58 -1.56 -13.11
C PHE A 146 -12.16 -0.20 -13.71
N TRP A 147 -11.21 0.54 -13.11
CA TRP A 147 -10.78 1.86 -13.60
C TRP A 147 -10.35 1.86 -15.08
N HIS A 148 -9.58 0.84 -15.50
CA HIS A 148 -9.07 0.71 -16.86
C HIS A 148 -10.18 0.30 -17.83
N ALA A 149 -11.08 -0.60 -17.41
CA ALA A 149 -12.24 -1.00 -18.20
C ALA A 149 -13.20 0.17 -18.43
N LEU A 150 -13.47 0.98 -17.40
CA LEU A 150 -14.29 2.19 -17.49
C LEU A 150 -13.72 3.19 -18.50
N ARG A 151 -12.40 3.46 -18.47
CA ARG A 151 -11.71 4.30 -19.45
C ARG A 151 -11.83 3.76 -20.89
N GLN A 152 -11.59 2.46 -21.10
CA GLN A 152 -11.71 1.85 -22.43
C GLN A 152 -13.16 1.84 -22.97
N ASN A 153 -14.15 1.56 -22.11
CA ASN A 153 -15.58 1.64 -22.47
C ASN A 153 -15.99 3.07 -22.83
N LEU A 154 -15.54 4.06 -22.05
CA LEU A 154 -15.78 5.48 -22.31
C LEU A 154 -15.18 5.92 -23.65
N LYS A 155 -13.93 5.52 -23.93
CA LYS A 155 -13.23 5.80 -25.19
C LYS A 155 -13.94 5.20 -26.40
N ALA A 156 -14.45 3.97 -26.28
CA ALA A 156 -15.26 3.33 -27.31
C ALA A 156 -16.60 4.08 -27.49
N HIS A 157 -17.34 4.29 -26.40
CA HIS A 157 -18.66 4.94 -26.43
C HIS A 157 -18.62 6.35 -27.07
N PHE A 158 -17.60 7.16 -26.82
CA PHE A 158 -17.43 8.45 -27.50
C PHE A 158 -17.18 8.31 -28.99
N ARG A 159 -16.35 7.34 -29.43
CA ARG A 159 -16.10 7.08 -30.86
C ARG A 159 -17.36 6.62 -31.57
N ASP A 160 -18.08 5.67 -30.99
CA ASP A 160 -19.27 5.05 -31.57
C ASP A 160 -20.48 6.01 -31.63
N ASN A 161 -20.48 7.08 -30.82
CA ASN A 161 -21.55 8.07 -30.75
C ASN A 161 -21.10 9.50 -31.12
N LEU A 162 -19.93 9.67 -31.74
CA LEU A 162 -19.26 10.98 -31.84
C LEU A 162 -20.13 12.09 -32.44
N GLU A 163 -20.86 11.81 -33.52
CA GLU A 163 -21.70 12.81 -34.16
C GLU A 163 -22.95 13.17 -33.34
N ARG A 164 -23.46 12.24 -32.51
CA ARG A 164 -24.53 12.52 -31.53
C ARG A 164 -24.02 13.44 -30.41
N TYR A 165 -22.76 13.26 -30.01
CA TYR A 165 -22.09 14.10 -29.03
C TYR A 165 -21.81 15.51 -29.57
N LYS A 166 -21.26 15.61 -30.78
CA LYS A 166 -21.08 16.89 -31.47
C LYS A 166 -22.39 17.64 -31.58
N GLU A 167 -23.47 17.03 -32.08
CA GLU A 167 -24.76 17.72 -32.23
C GLU A 167 -25.34 18.17 -30.88
N LEU A 168 -25.31 17.32 -29.85
CA LEU A 168 -25.84 17.65 -28.52
C LEU A 168 -25.08 18.79 -27.82
N PHE A 169 -23.78 18.94 -28.10
CA PHE A 169 -22.91 19.90 -27.43
C PHE A 169 -22.28 20.95 -28.38
N ARG A 170 -22.81 21.10 -29.60
CA ARG A 170 -22.29 21.99 -30.67
C ARG A 170 -22.16 23.47 -30.25
N GLU A 171 -22.99 23.89 -29.30
CA GLU A 171 -23.03 25.25 -28.73
C GLU A 171 -22.12 25.39 -27.49
N PHE A 172 -21.45 24.32 -27.04
CA PHE A 172 -20.67 24.25 -25.80
C PHE A 172 -19.25 23.66 -25.94
N VAL A 173 -18.96 22.96 -27.05
CA VAL A 173 -17.69 22.26 -27.30
C VAL A 173 -17.30 22.42 -28.77
N ASP A 174 -16.13 23.00 -29.03
CA ASP A 174 -15.59 23.19 -30.39
C ASP A 174 -15.42 21.83 -31.11
N THR A 175 -15.58 21.81 -32.43
CA THR A 175 -15.37 20.59 -33.23
C THR A 175 -13.94 20.05 -33.07
N CYS A 176 -12.94 20.89 -32.80
CA CYS A 176 -11.56 20.45 -32.56
C CYS A 176 -11.34 19.80 -31.17
N GLU A 177 -12.04 20.24 -30.12
CA GLU A 177 -11.89 19.69 -28.75
C GLU A 177 -12.21 18.18 -28.67
N TRP A 178 -13.02 17.65 -29.58
CA TRP A 178 -13.44 16.25 -29.55
C TRP A 178 -12.31 15.24 -29.74
N GLN A 179 -11.26 15.60 -30.46
CA GLN A 179 -10.08 14.72 -30.58
C GLN A 179 -9.38 14.59 -29.22
N ASP A 180 -9.28 15.70 -28.49
CA ASP A 180 -8.66 15.74 -27.17
C ASP A 180 -9.54 15.00 -26.14
N ILE A 181 -10.87 15.22 -26.10
CA ILE A 181 -11.83 14.47 -25.26
C ILE A 181 -11.70 12.94 -25.46
N VAL A 182 -11.61 12.48 -26.72
CA VAL A 182 -11.44 11.05 -27.02
C VAL A 182 -10.04 10.53 -26.64
N SER A 183 -9.04 11.40 -26.56
CA SER A 183 -7.68 11.07 -26.10
C SER A 183 -7.56 11.06 -24.57
N GLU A 184 -8.19 12.02 -23.86
CA GLU A 184 -8.29 12.13 -22.40
C GLU A 184 -8.80 10.83 -21.76
N CYS A 185 -9.64 10.08 -22.49
CA CYS A 185 -10.18 8.78 -22.11
C CYS A 185 -9.17 7.62 -22.07
N ASP A 186 -7.98 7.73 -22.68
CA ASP A 186 -7.03 6.61 -22.73
C ASP A 186 -6.44 6.30 -21.34
N PRO A 187 -6.33 5.03 -20.92
CA PRO A 187 -5.60 4.66 -19.70
C PRO A 187 -4.13 5.10 -19.66
N ALA A 188 -3.48 5.26 -20.81
CA ALA A 188 -2.10 5.73 -20.94
C ALA A 188 -2.00 7.22 -21.36
N PHE A 189 -3.09 8.00 -21.25
CA PHE A 189 -3.06 9.43 -21.54
C PHE A 189 -2.16 10.19 -20.55
N VAL A 190 -1.17 10.91 -21.09
CA VAL A 190 -0.34 11.87 -20.37
C VAL A 190 -0.67 13.26 -20.92
N PRO A 191 -1.02 14.24 -20.07
CA PRO A 191 -1.40 15.57 -20.53
C PRO A 191 -0.16 16.35 -21.01
N PRO A 192 -0.35 17.38 -21.86
CA PRO A 192 0.72 18.33 -22.17
C PRO A 192 1.24 19.04 -20.91
N GLU A 193 2.50 19.45 -20.94
CA GLU A 193 3.14 20.16 -19.82
C GLU A 193 2.36 21.45 -19.46
N GLY A 194 2.12 21.66 -18.17
CA GLY A 194 1.31 22.78 -17.65
C GLY A 194 -0.22 22.58 -17.73
N VAL A 195 -0.74 21.53 -18.39
CA VAL A 195 -2.19 21.25 -18.44
C VAL A 195 -2.59 20.33 -17.28
N PRO A 196 -3.60 20.69 -16.46
CA PRO A 196 -4.03 19.87 -15.33
C PRO A 196 -4.65 18.53 -15.78
N LEU A 197 -4.19 17.44 -15.17
CA LEU A 197 -4.69 16.09 -15.42
C LEU A 197 -6.08 15.89 -14.80
N GLY A 198 -7.13 15.79 -15.61
CA GLY A 198 -8.47 15.51 -15.10
C GLY A 198 -9.51 15.22 -16.17
N LEU A 199 -10.39 14.24 -15.91
CA LEU A 199 -11.55 13.97 -16.76
C LEU A 199 -12.65 15.01 -16.49
N ARG A 200 -12.98 15.81 -17.51
CA ARG A 200 -14.00 16.87 -17.50
C ARG A 200 -15.46 16.35 -17.42
N ASN A 201 -16.44 17.17 -17.05
CA ASN A 201 -17.88 16.81 -16.94
C ASN A 201 -18.45 15.96 -18.09
N ILE A 202 -18.05 16.22 -19.34
CA ILE A 202 -18.46 15.43 -20.52
C ILE A 202 -18.15 13.93 -20.36
N HIS A 203 -17.07 13.59 -19.66
CA HIS A 203 -16.69 12.21 -19.33
C HIS A 203 -17.61 11.58 -18.28
N ILE A 204 -18.15 12.36 -17.35
CA ILE A 204 -19.12 11.88 -16.36
C ILE A 204 -20.46 11.57 -17.05
N PHE A 205 -20.87 12.44 -17.98
CA PHE A 205 -22.00 12.16 -18.88
C PHE A 205 -21.74 10.89 -19.71
N GLY A 206 -20.56 10.73 -20.28
CA GLY A 206 -20.18 9.51 -21.01
C GLY A 206 -20.21 8.26 -20.13
N LEU A 207 -19.70 8.32 -18.90
CA LEU A 207 -19.74 7.21 -17.94
C LEU A 207 -21.17 6.87 -17.50
N ALA A 208 -22.06 7.86 -17.34
CA ALA A 208 -23.47 7.62 -17.06
C ALA A 208 -24.15 6.81 -18.18
N ASN A 209 -23.87 7.15 -19.44
CA ASN A 209 -24.34 6.40 -20.61
C ASN A 209 -23.73 4.99 -20.70
N VAL A 210 -22.42 4.84 -20.50
CA VAL A 210 -21.72 3.54 -20.45
C VAL A 210 -22.32 2.62 -19.38
N LEU A 211 -22.57 3.13 -18.17
CA LEU A 211 -23.16 2.36 -17.06
C LEU A 211 -24.68 2.20 -17.16
N ARG A 212 -25.33 2.89 -18.11
CA ARG A 212 -26.79 2.99 -18.24
C ARG A 212 -27.46 3.39 -16.93
N ARG A 213 -26.88 4.41 -16.28
CA ARG A 213 -27.19 4.79 -14.89
C ARG A 213 -26.87 6.26 -14.63
N PRO A 214 -27.72 7.01 -13.90
CA PRO A 214 -27.39 8.38 -13.52
C PRO A 214 -26.20 8.45 -12.54
N ILE A 215 -25.42 9.52 -12.66
CA ILE A 215 -24.34 9.86 -11.73
C ILE A 215 -24.61 11.28 -11.22
N LEU A 216 -24.71 11.45 -9.90
CA LEU A 216 -24.75 12.76 -9.25
C LEU A 216 -23.32 13.14 -8.86
N LEU A 217 -22.87 14.30 -9.31
CA LEU A 217 -21.70 14.98 -8.82
C LEU A 217 -22.14 16.02 -7.78
N LEU A 218 -21.96 15.68 -6.51
CA LEU A 218 -22.21 16.58 -5.38
C LEU A 218 -20.97 17.44 -5.11
N ASP A 219 -21.20 18.54 -4.41
CA ASP A 219 -20.19 19.55 -4.13
C ASP A 219 -20.43 20.15 -2.73
N SER A 220 -19.70 21.20 -2.35
CA SER A 220 -20.06 22.01 -1.17
C SER A 220 -21.45 22.64 -1.36
N TRP A 221 -22.13 22.97 -0.26
CA TRP A 221 -23.47 23.57 -0.33
C TRP A 221 -23.49 24.89 -1.14
N GLU A 222 -22.46 25.71 -0.98
CA GLU A 222 -22.26 26.94 -1.75
C GLU A 222 -21.87 26.65 -3.20
N GLY A 223 -21.01 25.65 -3.44
CA GLY A 223 -20.65 25.20 -4.79
C GLY A 223 -21.86 24.69 -5.60
N MET A 224 -22.79 23.98 -4.96
CA MET A 224 -24.05 23.55 -5.59
C MET A 224 -25.08 24.68 -5.82
N GLN A 225 -24.91 25.85 -5.17
CA GLN A 225 -25.70 27.05 -5.45
C GLN A 225 -25.04 27.97 -6.49
N SER A 226 -23.74 27.84 -6.70
CA SER A 226 -22.98 28.61 -7.69
C SER A 226 -23.49 28.34 -9.12
N PRO A 227 -23.56 29.36 -10.01
CA PRO A 227 -23.93 29.17 -11.41
C PRO A 227 -22.84 28.50 -12.27
N GLY A 228 -21.74 28.00 -11.68
CA GLY A 228 -20.71 27.23 -12.38
C GLY A 228 -21.09 25.75 -12.51
N ASP A 229 -20.96 25.18 -13.71
CA ASP A 229 -21.38 23.81 -14.09
C ASP A 229 -20.78 22.62 -13.29
N TYR A 230 -19.95 22.85 -12.27
CA TYR A 230 -19.14 21.80 -11.62
C TYR A 230 -19.98 20.75 -10.89
N SER A 231 -21.11 21.12 -10.26
CA SER A 231 -22.03 20.16 -9.64
C SER A 231 -23.23 19.87 -10.55
N ALA A 232 -23.56 18.60 -10.78
CA ALA A 232 -24.66 18.24 -11.67
C ALA A 232 -25.14 16.78 -11.57
N THR A 233 -26.34 16.52 -12.09
CA THR A 233 -26.85 15.16 -12.34
C THR A 233 -26.62 14.78 -13.81
N PHE A 234 -25.78 13.79 -14.04
CA PHE A 234 -25.46 13.25 -15.36
C PHE A 234 -26.39 12.08 -15.68
N LEU A 235 -27.21 12.23 -16.72
CA LEU A 235 -28.19 11.22 -17.13
C LEU A 235 -27.67 10.38 -18.31
N PRO A 236 -28.06 9.09 -18.43
CA PRO A 236 -27.77 8.26 -19.59
C PRO A 236 -28.64 8.64 -20.82
N GLY A 237 -28.68 9.93 -21.17
CA GLY A 237 -29.62 10.51 -22.15
C GLY A 237 -29.43 10.08 -23.60
N LEU A 238 -28.32 9.41 -23.94
CA LEU A 238 -28.08 8.81 -25.26
C LEU A 238 -28.52 7.34 -25.33
N VAL A 239 -28.97 6.76 -24.20
CA VAL A 239 -29.43 5.37 -24.06
C VAL A 239 -30.94 5.36 -23.78
N GLU A 240 -31.66 4.39 -24.33
CA GLU A 240 -33.10 4.25 -24.06
C GLU A 240 -33.36 3.83 -22.60
N GLU A 241 -34.30 4.53 -21.94
CA GLU A 241 -34.73 4.32 -20.55
C GLU A 241 -34.94 2.84 -20.14
N ARG A 242 -35.49 2.00 -21.02
CA ARG A 242 -35.70 0.56 -20.79
C ARG A 242 -34.40 -0.22 -20.55
N LEU A 243 -33.26 0.29 -21.02
CA LEU A 243 -31.93 -0.29 -20.87
C LEU A 243 -31.19 0.25 -19.63
N CYS A 244 -31.75 1.26 -18.96
CA CYS A 244 -31.25 1.89 -17.73
C CYS A 244 -31.92 1.31 -16.47
N ARG A 245 -32.48 0.09 -16.59
CA ARG A 245 -33.21 -0.62 -15.55
C ARG A 245 -32.48 -1.89 -15.13
N GLY A 246 -32.53 -2.20 -13.84
CA GLY A 246 -31.94 -3.40 -13.26
C GLY A 246 -32.71 -4.67 -13.61
N HIS A 247 -32.22 -5.84 -13.16
CA HIS A 247 -32.88 -7.14 -13.40
C HIS A 247 -34.26 -7.27 -12.69
N ASP A 248 -34.62 -6.33 -11.80
CA ASP A 248 -35.98 -6.20 -11.22
C ASP A 248 -36.90 -5.24 -12.00
N GLY A 249 -36.42 -4.63 -13.10
CA GLY A 249 -37.15 -3.64 -13.88
C GLY A 249 -37.22 -2.24 -13.27
N ARG A 250 -36.65 -2.03 -12.07
CA ARG A 250 -36.51 -0.70 -11.46
C ARG A 250 -35.41 0.10 -12.14
N LEU A 251 -35.46 1.43 -12.08
CA LEU A 251 -34.35 2.26 -12.57
C LEU A 251 -33.11 2.04 -11.70
N ASN A 252 -31.92 2.12 -12.31
CA ASN A 252 -30.67 1.97 -11.57
C ASN A 252 -30.47 3.18 -10.63
N GLU A 253 -30.72 2.98 -9.31
CA GLU A 253 -30.48 3.95 -8.21
C GLU A 253 -29.19 4.76 -8.45
N PRO A 254 -29.20 6.10 -8.52
CA PRO A 254 -28.02 6.85 -8.97
C PRO A 254 -26.74 6.60 -8.18
N LEU A 255 -25.58 6.72 -8.83
CA LEU A 255 -24.29 6.81 -8.13
C LEU A 255 -24.07 8.23 -7.59
N CYS A 256 -23.38 8.36 -6.46
CA CYS A 256 -22.88 9.64 -5.99
C CYS A 256 -21.35 9.65 -6.03
N VAL A 257 -20.81 10.70 -6.64
CA VAL A 257 -19.42 11.12 -6.50
C VAL A 257 -19.40 12.56 -6.01
N ALA A 258 -18.30 12.99 -5.44
CA ALA A 258 -18.02 14.41 -5.22
C ALA A 258 -16.72 14.81 -5.90
N TRP A 259 -16.58 16.09 -6.20
CA TRP A 259 -15.31 16.70 -6.58
C TRP A 259 -14.85 17.58 -5.43
N SER A 260 -13.54 17.62 -5.18
CA SER A 260 -12.92 18.60 -4.30
C SER A 260 -12.40 19.76 -5.14
N SER A 261 -12.54 20.99 -4.62
CA SER A 261 -12.40 22.30 -5.30
C SER A 261 -11.14 22.46 -6.18
N ALA A 262 -11.04 23.56 -6.92
CA ALA A 262 -9.90 23.85 -7.81
C ALA A 262 -8.52 23.62 -7.16
N ASP A 263 -8.40 23.90 -5.86
CA ASP A 263 -7.18 23.76 -5.04
C ASP A 263 -6.81 22.30 -4.70
N ARG A 264 -7.73 21.35 -4.95
CA ARG A 264 -7.64 19.93 -4.54
C ARG A 264 -7.91 18.96 -5.69
N ASN A 265 -8.64 19.39 -6.73
CA ASN A 265 -8.90 18.74 -8.01
C ASN A 265 -8.97 17.19 -7.97
N HIS A 266 -9.88 16.66 -7.16
CA HIS A 266 -9.96 15.23 -6.89
C HIS A 266 -11.40 14.74 -6.82
N TYR A 267 -11.73 13.73 -7.62
CA TYR A 267 -13.00 13.03 -7.54
C TYR A 267 -12.96 11.91 -6.50
N ILE A 268 -13.97 11.87 -5.65
CA ILE A 268 -14.13 10.86 -4.59
C ILE A 268 -15.50 10.15 -4.69
N PRO A 269 -15.58 8.86 -4.34
CA PRO A 269 -16.83 8.13 -4.21
C PRO A 269 -17.60 8.53 -2.93
N LEU A 270 -18.91 8.69 -3.05
CA LEU A 270 -19.84 8.79 -1.92
C LEU A 270 -20.66 7.50 -1.86
N VAL A 271 -20.49 6.71 -0.79
CA VAL A 271 -21.08 5.36 -0.69
C VAL A 271 -21.96 5.18 0.53
N GLY A 272 -22.86 4.20 0.49
CA GLY A 272 -23.65 3.81 1.66
C GLY A 272 -22.80 3.07 2.70
N VAL A 273 -23.09 3.22 3.99
CA VAL A 273 -22.50 2.38 5.06
C VAL A 273 -23.33 1.10 5.21
N LEU A 274 -22.71 -0.08 5.26
CA LEU A 274 -23.40 -1.37 5.41
C LEU A 274 -24.09 -1.49 6.78
N GLY A 275 -25.21 -2.21 6.85
CA GLY A 275 -26.03 -2.37 8.06
C GLY A 275 -27.04 -1.24 8.31
N ARG A 276 -26.79 -0.02 7.79
CA ARG A 276 -27.75 1.09 7.78
C ARG A 276 -28.85 0.89 6.70
N PRO A 277 -29.96 1.64 6.70
CA PRO A 277 -30.82 1.77 5.52
C PRO A 277 -30.08 2.33 4.28
N PRO A 278 -30.63 2.26 3.06
CA PRO A 278 -30.09 2.97 1.90
C PRO A 278 -30.02 4.49 2.13
N PRO A 279 -29.03 5.21 1.59
CA PRO A 279 -28.98 6.67 1.70
C PRO A 279 -30.02 7.33 0.80
N ARG A 280 -30.80 8.26 1.37
CA ARG A 280 -31.67 9.18 0.61
C ARG A 280 -31.00 10.54 0.48
N LEU A 281 -31.06 11.16 -0.70
CA LEU A 281 -30.75 12.58 -0.89
C LEU A 281 -32.06 13.36 -0.89
N PRO A 282 -32.21 14.41 -0.07
CA PRO A 282 -33.38 15.29 -0.16
C PRO A 282 -33.33 16.05 -1.49
N GLY A 283 -34.50 16.33 -2.10
CA GLY A 283 -34.58 16.98 -3.42
C GLY A 283 -33.86 18.33 -3.52
N LEU A 284 -33.68 19.03 -2.39
CA LEU A 284 -32.89 20.26 -2.26
C LEU A 284 -31.39 20.10 -2.54
N VAL A 285 -30.85 18.88 -2.38
CA VAL A 285 -29.43 18.52 -2.58
C VAL A 285 -29.20 17.79 -3.92
N VAL A 286 -30.26 17.47 -4.66
CA VAL A 286 -30.17 16.81 -5.98
C VAL A 286 -29.85 17.86 -7.06
N PRO A 287 -28.67 17.82 -7.71
CA PRO A 287 -28.30 18.84 -8.69
C PRO A 287 -29.13 18.76 -9.98
N LYS A 288 -29.16 19.85 -10.75
CA LYS A 288 -29.83 19.93 -12.07
C LYS A 288 -29.19 18.97 -13.09
N ALA A 289 -29.96 18.57 -14.11
CA ALA A 289 -29.48 17.71 -15.18
C ALA A 289 -28.48 18.46 -16.08
N TRP A 290 -27.33 17.82 -16.39
CA TRP A 290 -26.31 18.39 -17.27
C TRP A 290 -26.38 17.84 -18.69
N GLY A 291 -26.20 18.72 -19.68
CA GLY A 291 -26.13 18.38 -21.10
C GLY A 291 -27.44 17.89 -21.73
N VAL A 292 -28.53 17.81 -20.97
CA VAL A 292 -29.85 17.36 -21.43
C VAL A 292 -30.99 18.11 -20.72
N PRO A 293 -32.20 18.20 -21.30
CA PRO A 293 -33.31 18.92 -20.68
C PRO A 293 -33.71 18.38 -19.30
N GLN A 294 -33.91 19.28 -18.33
CA GLN A 294 -34.29 18.97 -16.94
C GLN A 294 -35.53 18.05 -16.83
N ALA A 295 -36.44 18.09 -17.80
CA ALA A 295 -37.62 17.22 -17.87
C ALA A 295 -37.27 15.72 -17.94
N LEU A 296 -36.08 15.34 -18.40
CA LEU A 296 -35.62 13.95 -18.45
C LEU A 296 -35.22 13.39 -17.07
N LEU A 297 -34.99 14.24 -16.06
CA LEU A 297 -34.52 13.82 -14.74
C LEU A 297 -35.45 12.77 -14.10
N ARG A 298 -36.76 13.02 -14.12
CA ARG A 298 -37.81 12.10 -13.60
C ARG A 298 -38.04 10.84 -14.47
N ARG A 299 -37.34 10.68 -15.60
CA ARG A 299 -37.40 9.46 -16.42
C ARG A 299 -36.28 8.47 -16.11
N TYR A 300 -35.15 8.96 -15.61
CA TYR A 300 -33.97 8.15 -15.32
C TYR A 300 -33.65 8.03 -13.82
N VAL A 301 -34.28 8.86 -12.97
CA VAL A 301 -34.18 8.82 -11.51
C VAL A 301 -35.59 8.62 -10.92
N ASP A 302 -35.77 7.58 -10.11
CA ASP A 302 -36.95 7.40 -9.25
C ASP A 302 -36.89 8.42 -8.10
N PHE A 303 -37.99 9.13 -7.85
CA PHE A 303 -38.14 10.08 -6.74
C PHE A 303 -39.29 9.69 -5.81
N ASP A 304 -39.10 9.92 -4.51
CA ASP A 304 -40.12 9.78 -3.46
C ASP A 304 -41.14 10.95 -3.52
N GLU A 305 -42.27 10.82 -2.82
CA GLU A 305 -43.31 11.87 -2.77
C GLU A 305 -42.82 13.21 -2.18
N ASP A 306 -41.81 13.17 -1.29
CA ASP A 306 -41.16 14.37 -0.73
C ASP A 306 -40.08 14.97 -1.66
N GLY A 307 -39.90 14.42 -2.86
CA GLY A 307 -38.91 14.86 -3.84
C GLY A 307 -37.47 14.36 -3.58
N SER A 308 -37.26 13.49 -2.59
CA SER A 308 -35.97 12.82 -2.36
C SER A 308 -35.71 11.72 -3.40
N CYS A 309 -34.46 11.25 -3.51
CA CYS A 309 -34.13 10.03 -4.25
C CYS A 309 -33.19 9.11 -3.47
N THR A 310 -33.26 7.80 -3.70
CA THR A 310 -32.36 6.80 -3.10
C THR A 310 -31.12 6.58 -3.97
N VAL A 311 -29.93 6.52 -3.37
CA VAL A 311 -28.64 6.47 -4.10
C VAL A 311 -27.72 5.33 -3.67
N GLY A 312 -26.66 5.11 -4.46
CA GLY A 312 -25.60 4.15 -4.20
C GLY A 312 -25.86 2.77 -4.80
N GLY A 313 -27.09 2.27 -4.75
CA GLY A 313 -27.47 0.95 -5.24
C GLY A 313 -27.59 -0.08 -4.12
N SER A 314 -28.70 -0.80 -4.08
CA SER A 314 -29.03 -1.83 -3.08
C SER A 314 -28.31 -3.17 -3.25
N ARG A 315 -27.50 -3.37 -4.31
CA ARG A 315 -27.00 -4.68 -4.77
C ARG A 315 -25.47 -4.79 -4.85
N PRO A 316 -24.74 -5.01 -3.74
CA PRO A 316 -23.30 -5.20 -3.77
C PRO A 316 -22.86 -6.49 -4.49
N LEU A 317 -21.68 -6.46 -5.10
CA LEU A 317 -20.97 -7.70 -5.46
C LEU A 317 -20.54 -8.41 -4.17
N ARG A 318 -20.78 -9.72 -4.09
CA ARG A 318 -20.41 -10.52 -2.90
C ARG A 318 -18.88 -10.59 -2.82
N GLY A 319 -18.27 -10.25 -1.67
CA GLY A 319 -16.81 -10.27 -1.49
C GLY A 319 -16.14 -11.61 -1.86
N ARG A 320 -16.83 -12.75 -1.66
CA ARG A 320 -16.35 -14.08 -2.12
C ARG A 320 -16.18 -14.21 -3.64
N TYR A 321 -16.94 -13.45 -4.43
CA TYR A 321 -16.80 -13.38 -5.88
C TYR A 321 -15.64 -12.46 -6.27
N VAL A 322 -15.54 -11.29 -5.62
CA VAL A 322 -14.43 -10.34 -5.85
C VAL A 322 -13.08 -11.01 -5.55
N ARG A 323 -12.92 -11.66 -4.39
CA ARG A 323 -11.69 -12.40 -4.04
C ARG A 323 -11.35 -13.51 -5.04
N ARG A 324 -12.33 -14.31 -5.49
CA ARG A 324 -12.11 -15.33 -6.55
C ARG A 324 -11.69 -14.70 -7.88
N LEU A 325 -12.33 -13.59 -8.27
CA LEU A 325 -12.02 -12.85 -9.49
C LEU A 325 -10.60 -12.26 -9.42
N VAL A 326 -10.20 -11.69 -8.28
CA VAL A 326 -8.83 -11.20 -8.02
C VAL A 326 -7.82 -12.33 -8.20
N VAL A 327 -7.97 -13.45 -7.47
CA VAL A 327 -7.04 -14.61 -7.57
C VAL A 327 -6.92 -15.13 -9.01
N ALA A 328 -8.04 -15.22 -9.73
CA ALA A 328 -8.03 -15.62 -11.14
C ALA A 328 -7.20 -14.68 -12.03
N MET A 329 -7.20 -13.37 -11.74
CA MET A 329 -6.40 -12.37 -12.47
C MET A 329 -4.95 -12.31 -11.99
N GLU A 330 -4.69 -12.57 -10.70
CA GLU A 330 -3.34 -12.74 -10.15
C GLU A 330 -2.63 -13.94 -10.80
N GLU A 331 -3.34 -15.04 -11.10
CA GLU A 331 -2.81 -16.14 -11.92
C GLU A 331 -2.34 -15.66 -13.32
N VAL A 332 -3.09 -14.77 -13.98
CA VAL A 332 -2.75 -14.26 -15.31
C VAL A 332 -1.61 -13.25 -15.24
N TYR A 333 -1.57 -12.41 -14.20
CA TYR A 333 -0.46 -11.51 -13.92
C TYR A 333 0.83 -12.31 -13.71
N ALA A 334 0.82 -13.31 -12.82
CA ALA A 334 1.98 -14.15 -12.55
C ALA A 334 2.48 -14.88 -13.82
N LYS A 335 1.57 -15.41 -14.66
CA LYS A 335 1.94 -16.04 -15.94
C LYS A 335 2.60 -15.06 -16.93
N ARG A 336 2.25 -13.78 -16.91
CA ARG A 336 2.86 -12.73 -17.74
C ARG A 336 4.20 -12.23 -17.17
N HIS A 337 4.34 -12.20 -15.85
CA HIS A 337 5.49 -11.63 -15.15
C HIS A 337 6.39 -12.72 -14.50
N GLY A 338 6.56 -13.87 -15.16
CA GLY A 338 7.56 -14.87 -14.77
C GLY A 338 7.35 -15.54 -13.40
N GLY A 339 6.11 -15.59 -12.90
CA GLY A 339 5.74 -16.07 -11.57
C GLY A 339 5.64 -14.97 -10.50
N LEU A 340 5.91 -13.71 -10.83
CA LEU A 340 5.78 -12.58 -9.90
C LEU A 340 4.32 -12.22 -9.65
N CYS A 341 3.88 -12.28 -8.38
CA CYS A 341 2.51 -11.93 -7.99
C CYS A 341 2.41 -10.42 -7.69
N PRO A 342 1.28 -9.75 -8.04
CA PRO A 342 1.15 -8.30 -7.93
C PRO A 342 1.10 -7.83 -6.46
N SER A 343 0.78 -8.72 -5.52
CA SER A 343 0.90 -8.45 -4.08
C SER A 343 2.34 -8.14 -3.64
N LEU A 344 3.34 -8.85 -4.19
CA LEU A 344 4.76 -8.60 -3.90
C LEU A 344 5.23 -7.29 -4.55
N VAL A 345 4.76 -6.98 -5.76
CA VAL A 345 5.05 -5.71 -6.45
C VAL A 345 4.44 -4.52 -5.69
N ALA A 346 3.24 -4.68 -5.11
CA ALA A 346 2.61 -3.65 -4.28
C ALA A 346 3.37 -3.42 -2.95
N ASP A 347 3.87 -4.48 -2.31
CA ASP A 347 4.75 -4.33 -1.15
C ASP A 347 6.07 -3.63 -1.54
N ALA A 348 6.64 -3.97 -2.70
CA ALA A 348 7.85 -3.34 -3.20
C ALA A 348 7.64 -1.84 -3.49
N ARG A 349 6.53 -1.46 -4.14
CA ARG A 349 6.12 -0.05 -4.35
C ARG A 349 6.01 0.73 -3.03
N HIS A 350 5.48 0.12 -1.98
CA HIS A 350 5.21 0.80 -0.71
C HIS A 350 6.46 0.94 0.17
N TYR A 351 7.27 -0.11 0.27
CA TYR A 351 8.40 -0.17 1.21
C TYR A 351 9.77 0.13 0.57
N VAL A 352 9.96 -0.16 -0.72
CA VAL A 352 11.27 -0.01 -1.41
C VAL A 352 11.20 1.10 -2.44
N TYR A 353 10.46 0.86 -3.52
CA TYR A 353 10.39 1.65 -4.75
C TYR A 353 9.36 2.77 -4.62
N ARG A 354 9.65 3.70 -3.70
CA ARG A 354 8.68 4.63 -3.13
C ARG A 354 8.42 5.86 -4.01
N ARG A 355 9.33 6.24 -4.91
CA ARG A 355 9.22 7.51 -5.65
C ARG A 355 8.29 7.39 -6.88
N PRO A 356 7.86 8.51 -7.50
CA PRO A 356 6.96 8.47 -8.67
C PRO A 356 7.66 8.17 -10.00
N ASP A 357 8.97 8.37 -10.08
CA ASP A 357 9.84 8.25 -11.26
C ASP A 357 10.27 6.81 -11.60
N GLU A 358 9.97 5.85 -10.72
CA GLU A 358 10.32 4.44 -10.87
C GLU A 358 9.34 3.72 -11.82
N ALA A 359 9.50 3.94 -13.12
CA ALA A 359 8.54 3.57 -14.17
C ALA A 359 8.22 2.07 -14.31
N ASP A 360 9.14 1.16 -13.97
CA ASP A 360 8.90 -0.29 -13.95
C ASP A 360 9.27 -0.94 -12.60
N VAL A 361 8.39 -0.73 -11.63
CA VAL A 361 8.44 -1.38 -10.31
C VAL A 361 8.33 -2.90 -10.42
N ALA A 362 7.67 -3.44 -11.45
CA ALA A 362 7.53 -4.89 -11.62
C ALA A 362 8.86 -5.53 -12.08
N GLY A 363 9.53 -4.93 -13.07
CA GLY A 363 10.87 -5.30 -13.52
C GLY A 363 11.91 -5.14 -12.41
N ALA A 364 11.90 -4.04 -11.67
CA ALA A 364 12.79 -3.83 -10.51
C ALA A 364 12.58 -4.91 -9.43
N THR A 365 11.33 -5.23 -9.09
CA THR A 365 11.00 -6.30 -8.13
C THR A 365 11.43 -7.68 -8.65
N ALA A 366 11.23 -7.97 -9.94
CA ALA A 366 11.68 -9.23 -10.55
C ALA A 366 13.21 -9.37 -10.52
N LEU A 367 13.93 -8.27 -10.77
CA LEU A 367 15.39 -8.19 -10.74
C LEU A 367 15.93 -8.46 -9.33
N ALA A 368 15.45 -7.71 -8.33
CA ALA A 368 15.85 -7.87 -6.94
C ALA A 368 15.47 -9.25 -6.35
N LEU A 369 14.37 -9.86 -6.82
CA LEU A 369 14.01 -11.24 -6.46
C LEU A 369 14.98 -12.26 -7.06
N ARG A 370 15.27 -12.16 -8.37
CA ARG A 370 16.22 -13.03 -9.08
C ARG A 370 17.61 -12.98 -8.45
N GLU A 371 18.02 -11.79 -8.03
CA GLU A 371 19.29 -11.52 -7.36
C GLU A 371 19.27 -11.79 -5.86
N ARG A 372 18.17 -12.35 -5.31
CA ARG A 372 18.02 -12.68 -3.87
C ARG A 372 18.20 -11.50 -2.91
N ARG A 373 18.05 -10.26 -3.41
CA ARG A 373 18.15 -9.00 -2.66
C ARG A 373 16.88 -8.69 -1.84
N LEU A 374 15.75 -9.35 -2.10
CA LEU A 374 14.49 -9.11 -1.36
C LEU A 374 14.38 -9.90 -0.05
N TYR A 375 13.95 -9.21 1.00
CA TYR A 375 13.70 -9.76 2.33
C TYR A 375 12.35 -9.28 2.88
N ARG A 376 11.76 -10.07 3.77
CA ARG A 376 10.51 -9.79 4.48
C ARG A 376 10.79 -9.76 5.98
N CYS A 377 10.30 -8.74 6.69
CA CYS A 377 10.26 -8.79 8.15
C CYS A 377 9.03 -9.57 8.63
N LEU A 378 9.22 -10.59 9.46
CA LEU A 378 8.12 -11.38 10.02
C LEU A 378 7.37 -10.64 11.13
N SER A 379 7.98 -9.61 11.75
CA SER A 379 7.37 -8.83 12.83
C SER A 379 6.39 -7.77 12.32
N CYS A 380 6.79 -6.98 11.31
CA CYS A 380 6.00 -5.86 10.78
C CYS A 380 5.58 -6.01 9.31
N GLU A 381 5.78 -7.19 8.70
CA GLU A 381 5.45 -7.54 7.31
C GLU A 381 6.11 -6.71 6.19
N ALA A 382 6.89 -5.68 6.54
CA ALA A 382 7.53 -4.81 5.58
C ALA A 382 8.52 -5.56 4.69
N LEU A 383 8.51 -5.21 3.39
CA LEU A 383 9.52 -5.64 2.44
C LEU A 383 10.78 -4.78 2.60
N LEU A 384 11.93 -5.38 2.30
CA LEU A 384 13.26 -4.81 2.42
C LEU A 384 14.05 -5.23 1.18
N GLU A 385 14.82 -4.30 0.62
CA GLU A 385 15.84 -4.58 -0.39
C GLU A 385 17.22 -4.48 0.29
N PHE A 386 18.05 -5.50 0.10
CA PHE A 386 19.42 -5.55 0.58
C PHE A 386 20.36 -5.43 -0.62
N ASP A 387 20.95 -4.26 -0.77
CA ASP A 387 21.71 -3.85 -1.93
C ASP A 387 23.05 -3.26 -1.47
N VAL A 388 24.16 -3.90 -1.84
CA VAL A 388 25.52 -3.49 -1.46
C VAL A 388 26.07 -2.53 -2.51
N PRO A 389 26.66 -1.39 -2.12
CA PRO A 389 26.91 -0.31 -3.05
C PRO A 389 28.20 -0.63 -3.82
N ALA A 390 28.20 -0.47 -5.15
CA ALA A 390 29.39 -0.71 -5.97
C ALA A 390 30.60 0.11 -5.47
N GLU A 391 30.35 1.32 -4.94
CA GLU A 391 31.34 2.20 -4.32
C GLU A 391 32.01 1.63 -3.05
N TRP A 392 31.50 0.54 -2.46
CA TRP A 392 32.15 -0.17 -1.34
C TRP A 392 32.92 -1.43 -1.79
N LEU A 393 32.62 -1.93 -2.99
CA LEU A 393 33.09 -3.21 -3.52
C LEU A 393 34.22 -3.06 -4.56
N ALA A 394 34.27 -1.92 -5.25
CA ALA A 394 35.36 -1.56 -6.15
C ALA A 394 36.70 -1.30 -5.40
N PRO A 395 37.86 -1.32 -6.09
CA PRO A 395 39.15 -0.94 -5.52
C PRO A 395 39.12 0.38 -4.74
N GLY A 396 39.70 0.39 -3.53
CA GLY A 396 39.64 1.52 -2.60
C GLY A 396 38.32 1.66 -1.83
N GLY A 397 37.28 0.90 -2.21
CA GLY A 397 36.00 0.83 -1.51
C GLY A 397 36.09 0.21 -0.11
N ARG A 398 35.11 0.52 0.75
CA ARG A 398 35.12 0.18 2.18
C ARG A 398 35.27 -1.32 2.48
N LEU A 399 34.59 -2.18 1.73
CA LEU A 399 34.64 -3.64 1.94
C LEU A 399 35.86 -4.25 1.23
N TYR A 400 36.23 -3.71 0.06
CA TYR A 400 37.45 -4.08 -0.67
C TYR A 400 38.70 -3.87 0.20
N GLU A 401 38.86 -2.68 0.78
CA GLU A 401 39.96 -2.35 1.69
C GLU A 401 39.96 -3.21 2.95
N LEU A 402 38.78 -3.55 3.49
CA LEU A 402 38.67 -4.40 4.67
C LEU A 402 39.13 -5.83 4.38
N ALA A 403 38.67 -6.45 3.28
CA ALA A 403 39.14 -7.77 2.87
C ALA A 403 40.65 -7.76 2.57
N ARG A 404 41.15 -6.75 1.86
CA ARG A 404 42.58 -6.61 1.52
C ARG A 404 43.47 -6.48 2.76
N ARG A 405 43.03 -5.73 3.77
CA ARG A 405 43.75 -5.60 5.06
C ARG A 405 43.69 -6.88 5.90
N SER A 406 42.58 -7.60 5.88
CA SER A 406 42.39 -8.83 6.66
C SER A 406 43.01 -10.09 6.04
N HIS A 407 43.23 -10.12 4.72
CA HIS A 407 43.65 -11.33 4.00
C HIS A 407 44.81 -11.15 3.01
N GLY A 408 45.30 -9.93 2.78
CA GLY A 408 46.36 -9.64 1.82
C GLY A 408 45.82 -9.55 0.39
N LEU A 409 46.47 -10.25 -0.55
CA LEU A 409 46.01 -10.31 -1.93
C LEU A 409 44.66 -11.04 -2.02
N LEU A 410 43.71 -10.46 -2.73
CA LEU A 410 42.40 -11.08 -2.96
C LEU A 410 42.50 -12.21 -4.00
N ARG A 411 41.59 -13.19 -3.91
CA ARG A 411 41.60 -14.41 -4.74
C ARG A 411 40.18 -14.79 -5.14
N THR A 412 40.02 -15.22 -6.38
CA THR A 412 38.73 -15.63 -6.96
C THR A 412 38.18 -16.93 -6.39
N ASP A 413 39.03 -17.81 -5.83
CA ASP A 413 38.64 -19.07 -5.20
C ASP A 413 38.24 -18.94 -3.72
N ARG A 414 37.98 -17.71 -3.23
CA ARG A 414 37.71 -17.43 -1.81
C ARG A 414 36.52 -16.50 -1.60
N SER A 415 35.63 -16.90 -0.69
CA SER A 415 34.59 -16.04 -0.13
C SER A 415 35.12 -15.19 1.03
N TYR A 416 34.66 -13.95 1.09
CA TYR A 416 35.02 -12.91 2.07
C TYR A 416 33.77 -12.53 2.88
N SER A 417 33.70 -12.98 4.13
CA SER A 417 32.56 -12.68 5.02
C SER A 417 32.80 -11.42 5.84
N PHE A 418 31.78 -10.57 5.95
CA PHE A 418 31.78 -9.34 6.73
C PHE A 418 30.62 -9.35 7.75
N PRO A 419 30.71 -10.11 8.87
CA PRO A 419 29.57 -10.37 9.75
C PRO A 419 28.86 -9.14 10.30
N HIS A 420 29.59 -8.04 10.57
CA HIS A 420 29.01 -6.78 11.04
C HIS A 420 28.11 -6.07 10.00
N PHE A 421 28.28 -6.40 8.71
CA PHE A 421 27.47 -5.87 7.61
C PHE A 421 26.44 -6.87 7.08
N GLY A 422 26.52 -8.15 7.48
CA GLY A 422 25.70 -9.23 6.93
C GLY A 422 26.09 -9.66 5.51
N VAL A 423 27.18 -9.13 4.96
CA VAL A 423 27.62 -9.35 3.56
C VAL A 423 28.60 -10.52 3.48
N VAL A 424 28.44 -11.34 2.45
CA VAL A 424 29.47 -12.25 1.91
C VAL A 424 29.81 -11.79 0.50
N CYS A 425 31.09 -11.77 0.13
CA CYS A 425 31.55 -11.42 -1.21
C CYS A 425 32.45 -12.50 -1.82
N SER A 426 32.38 -12.67 -3.13
CA SER A 426 33.49 -13.20 -3.94
C SER A 426 34.40 -12.04 -4.37
N TYR A 427 35.61 -12.36 -4.83
CA TYR A 427 36.46 -11.42 -5.59
C TYR A 427 36.47 -11.87 -7.05
N VAL A 428 36.43 -10.92 -7.98
CA VAL A 428 36.46 -11.15 -9.43
C VAL A 428 37.61 -10.34 -10.02
N ASP A 429 38.54 -11.03 -10.68
CA ASP A 429 39.63 -10.38 -11.42
C ASP A 429 39.07 -9.66 -12.65
N GLY A 430 39.33 -8.36 -12.76
CA GLY A 430 39.00 -7.57 -13.95
C GLY A 430 40.08 -7.74 -15.02
N GLU A 431 39.66 -7.87 -16.29
CA GLU A 431 40.59 -7.85 -17.41
C GLU A 431 41.34 -6.51 -17.45
N ALA A 432 42.65 -6.55 -17.67
CA ALA A 432 43.45 -5.35 -17.82
C ALA A 432 43.21 -4.76 -19.22
N GLU A 433 42.46 -3.67 -19.31
CA GLU A 433 42.26 -2.93 -20.57
C GLU A 433 43.61 -2.63 -21.25
N GLY A 434 43.73 -2.99 -22.52
CA GLY A 434 45.02 -3.01 -23.23
C GLY A 434 45.62 -1.62 -23.47
N GLY A 435 46.47 -1.16 -22.56
CA GLY A 435 46.92 0.25 -22.49
C GLY A 435 48.43 0.49 -22.31
N GLY A 436 49.30 -0.32 -22.93
CA GLY A 436 50.67 0.06 -23.32
C GLY A 436 51.59 0.82 -22.33
N GLY A 437 52.17 0.10 -21.36
CA GLY A 437 53.59 0.27 -20.97
C GLY A 437 53.98 1.34 -19.93
N GLY A 438 54.56 0.89 -18.80
CA GLY A 438 55.47 1.72 -17.99
C GLY A 438 55.34 1.61 -16.47
N GLY A 439 56.09 0.69 -15.85
CA GLY A 439 56.66 0.89 -14.50
C GLY A 439 55.75 0.82 -13.26
N GLY A 440 55.75 -0.34 -12.59
CA GLY A 440 55.88 -0.35 -11.11
C GLY A 440 54.65 -0.01 -10.26
N GLY A 441 53.48 -0.61 -10.52
CA GLY A 441 52.32 -0.53 -9.62
C GLY A 441 51.41 -1.75 -9.72
N GLY A 442 51.45 -2.65 -8.73
CA GLY A 442 50.61 -3.85 -8.69
C GLY A 442 49.17 -3.56 -8.27
N GLY A 443 48.35 -3.05 -9.19
CA GLY A 443 46.92 -2.79 -8.99
C GLY A 443 46.08 -3.42 -10.08
N GLY A 444 45.69 -4.69 -9.91
CA GLY A 444 44.70 -5.34 -10.76
C GLY A 444 43.32 -4.68 -10.58
N GLY A 445 42.59 -4.48 -11.68
CA GLY A 445 41.28 -3.81 -11.69
C GLY A 445 40.10 -4.63 -11.18
N GLY A 446 40.36 -5.74 -10.48
CA GLY A 446 39.31 -6.61 -9.94
C GLY A 446 38.51 -5.98 -8.81
N CYS A 447 37.27 -6.43 -8.65
CA CYS A 447 36.33 -5.94 -7.65
C CYS A 447 35.86 -7.07 -6.72
N LEU A 448 35.19 -6.71 -5.63
CA LEU A 448 34.33 -7.65 -4.93
C LEU A 448 32.96 -7.71 -5.62
N GLU A 449 32.32 -8.87 -5.63
CA GLU A 449 30.90 -9.03 -5.93
C GLU A 449 30.17 -9.54 -4.68
N ALA A 450 28.96 -9.05 -4.42
CA ALA A 450 28.19 -9.47 -3.24
C ALA A 450 27.40 -10.75 -3.53
N ASP A 451 27.70 -11.82 -2.79
CA ASP A 451 26.90 -13.04 -2.81
C ASP A 451 25.64 -12.83 -1.97
N TYR A 452 24.58 -12.38 -2.64
CA TYR A 452 23.25 -12.24 -2.05
C TYR A 452 22.56 -13.58 -1.75
N GLY A 453 23.12 -14.71 -2.19
CA GLY A 453 22.72 -16.05 -1.76
C GLY A 453 23.12 -16.33 -0.31
N GLU A 454 24.39 -16.11 0.01
CA GLU A 454 24.98 -16.39 1.34
C GLU A 454 24.93 -15.21 2.33
N SER A 455 24.75 -13.98 1.84
CA SER A 455 24.53 -12.80 2.71
C SER A 455 23.19 -12.89 3.47
N GLU A 456 23.10 -12.28 4.66
CA GLU A 456 21.86 -12.12 5.43
C GLU A 456 21.68 -10.69 5.95
N LEU A 457 20.47 -10.11 5.81
CA LEU A 457 20.13 -8.81 6.39
C LEU A 457 19.76 -8.98 7.89
N PRO A 458 20.59 -8.54 8.86
CA PRO A 458 20.46 -8.98 10.26
C PRO A 458 19.32 -8.33 11.04
N ARG A 459 18.80 -7.18 10.59
CA ARG A 459 17.74 -6.41 11.27
C ARG A 459 16.85 -5.67 10.29
N CYS A 460 15.58 -5.50 10.67
CA CYS A 460 14.60 -4.78 9.88
C CYS A 460 14.79 -3.25 9.97
N ALA A 461 15.00 -2.58 8.84
CA ALA A 461 15.12 -1.11 8.73
C ALA A 461 13.80 -0.33 8.97
N TRP A 462 12.78 -0.98 9.54
CA TRP A 462 11.47 -0.42 9.87
C TRP A 462 11.09 -0.56 11.35
N CYS A 463 11.44 -1.68 11.98
CA CYS A 463 11.10 -1.97 13.38
C CYS A 463 12.27 -2.49 14.23
N GLY A 464 13.49 -2.58 13.67
CA GLY A 464 14.70 -3.06 14.36
C GLY A 464 14.79 -4.58 14.57
N ALA A 465 13.69 -5.33 14.45
CA ALA A 465 13.64 -6.76 14.74
C ALA A 465 14.60 -7.61 13.87
N SER A 466 15.21 -8.65 14.46
CA SER A 466 16.07 -9.65 13.79
C SER A 466 15.30 -10.76 13.05
N ALA A 467 13.97 -10.79 13.17
CA ALA A 467 13.09 -11.68 12.42
C ALA A 467 12.89 -11.19 10.97
N VAL A 468 13.97 -11.24 10.18
CA VAL A 468 14.01 -10.89 8.75
C VAL A 468 14.41 -12.14 7.95
N ARG A 469 13.65 -12.48 6.90
CA ARG A 469 13.85 -13.68 6.09
C ARG A 469 13.87 -13.36 4.60
N LYS A 470 14.70 -14.10 3.86
CA LYS A 470 14.89 -13.94 2.42
C LYS A 470 13.62 -14.35 1.67
N VAL A 471 13.19 -13.55 0.70
CA VAL A 471 12.08 -13.91 -0.21
C VAL A 471 12.65 -14.82 -1.29
N VAL A 472 12.01 -15.96 -1.53
CA VAL A 472 12.55 -17.02 -2.40
C VAL A 472 11.74 -17.25 -3.68
N SER A 473 10.55 -16.65 -3.79
CA SER A 473 9.61 -16.89 -4.89
C SER A 473 8.70 -15.68 -5.16
N GLY A 474 8.14 -15.62 -6.36
CA GLY A 474 7.38 -14.46 -6.86
C GLY A 474 6.03 -14.23 -6.17
N ASP A 475 5.50 -15.23 -5.48
CA ASP A 475 4.35 -15.13 -4.57
C ASP A 475 4.67 -14.38 -3.26
N GLY A 476 5.94 -14.14 -2.97
CA GLY A 476 6.41 -13.51 -1.75
C GLY A 476 6.61 -14.46 -0.57
N ALA A 477 6.66 -15.78 -0.80
CA ALA A 477 7.05 -16.74 0.23
C ALA A 477 8.53 -16.59 0.64
N VAL A 478 8.83 -17.04 1.85
CA VAL A 478 10.07 -16.72 2.57
C VAL A 478 10.79 -17.98 3.05
N LEU A 479 12.11 -17.90 3.13
CA LEU A 479 12.93 -18.94 3.76
C LEU A 479 12.83 -18.81 5.29
N TYR A 480 11.83 -19.45 5.88
CA TYR A 480 11.67 -19.53 7.33
C TYR A 480 12.82 -20.33 8.00
N LYS A 481 13.12 -19.97 9.25
CA LYS A 481 14.00 -20.68 10.18
C LYS A 481 13.16 -21.25 11.33
N ASN A 482 13.63 -22.31 11.98
CA ASN A 482 12.91 -22.95 13.09
C ASN A 482 12.60 -21.94 14.22
N GLY A 483 11.34 -21.92 14.66
CA GLY A 483 10.81 -21.00 15.65
C GLY A 483 10.19 -19.71 15.07
N ASP A 484 10.35 -19.44 13.78
CA ASP A 484 9.76 -18.26 13.13
C ASP A 484 8.23 -18.23 13.24
N ARG A 485 7.67 -17.05 13.49
CA ARG A 485 6.22 -16.81 13.40
C ARG A 485 5.79 -16.82 11.93
N THR A 486 4.81 -17.65 11.59
CA THR A 486 4.21 -17.73 10.26
C THR A 486 3.02 -16.76 10.11
N ARG A 487 2.38 -16.76 8.94
CA ARG A 487 1.14 -16.01 8.68
C ARG A 487 -0.13 -16.75 9.09
N THR A 488 -0.06 -18.06 9.33
CA THR A 488 -1.22 -18.89 9.64
C THR A 488 -1.65 -18.66 11.09
N ALA A 489 -2.93 -18.37 11.31
CA ALA A 489 -3.48 -18.24 12.66
C ALA A 489 -3.49 -19.62 13.36
N SER A 490 -3.06 -19.67 14.63
CA SER A 490 -3.24 -20.89 15.44
C SER A 490 -4.71 -21.04 15.84
N GLY A 491 -5.24 -22.26 15.72
CA GLY A 491 -6.67 -22.53 15.78
C GLY A 491 -7.29 -22.32 17.17
N GLY A 492 -8.42 -21.61 17.21
CA GLY A 492 -9.30 -21.53 18.38
C GLY A 492 -9.47 -20.14 19.00
N GLY A 493 -10.52 -20.00 19.80
CA GLY A 493 -10.79 -18.80 20.60
C GLY A 493 -9.75 -18.56 21.69
N THR A 494 -9.84 -17.41 22.35
CA THR A 494 -8.99 -17.07 23.50
C THR A 494 -9.16 -18.08 24.64
N GLY A 495 -8.08 -18.75 25.04
CA GLY A 495 -8.06 -19.69 26.18
C GLY A 495 -8.13 -21.19 25.84
N SER A 496 -8.03 -21.60 24.57
CA SER A 496 -7.95 -23.03 24.22
C SER A 496 -6.61 -23.68 24.61
N VAL A 497 -6.68 -24.92 25.12
CA VAL A 497 -5.49 -25.77 25.38
C VAL A 497 -4.93 -26.28 24.05
N GLY A 498 -4.21 -25.41 23.36
CA GLY A 498 -3.66 -25.65 22.03
C GLY A 498 -2.69 -24.57 21.53
N ARG A 499 -2.83 -23.34 22.03
CA ARG A 499 -2.32 -22.13 21.35
C ARG A 499 -0.96 -21.63 21.84
N CYS A 500 -0.23 -20.94 20.97
CA CYS A 500 0.82 -19.99 21.33
C CYS A 500 0.24 -18.60 21.62
N ASP A 501 0.78 -17.90 22.64
CA ASP A 501 0.33 -16.56 23.06
C ASP A 501 0.50 -15.49 21.97
N CYS A 502 1.33 -15.72 20.95
CA CYS A 502 1.48 -14.81 19.82
C CYS A 502 0.24 -14.82 18.88
N GLY A 503 -0.62 -15.82 18.97
CA GLY A 503 -1.84 -15.97 18.17
C GLY A 503 -1.70 -16.65 16.80
N PHE A 504 -0.48 -16.98 16.37
CA PHE A 504 -0.12 -17.59 15.08
C PHE A 504 0.55 -18.95 15.25
N LYS A 505 0.73 -19.68 14.14
CA LYS A 505 1.58 -20.87 14.05
C LYS A 505 3.06 -20.50 13.91
N HIS A 506 3.95 -21.41 14.31
CA HIS A 506 5.39 -21.31 14.17
C HIS A 506 5.94 -22.34 13.17
N PHE A 507 6.96 -21.97 12.40
CA PHE A 507 7.64 -22.86 11.46
C PHE A 507 8.66 -23.74 12.17
N TRP A 508 8.70 -25.04 11.84
CA TRP A 508 9.73 -25.95 12.32
C TRP A 508 9.94 -27.13 11.37
N ASP A 509 11.19 -27.41 10.98
CA ASP A 509 11.60 -28.57 10.14
C ASP A 509 10.71 -28.82 8.89
N GLY A 510 10.20 -27.74 8.28
CA GLY A 510 9.35 -27.79 7.08
C GLY A 510 7.83 -27.77 7.32
N GLY A 511 7.36 -27.80 8.57
CA GLY A 511 5.94 -27.75 8.95
C GLY A 511 5.53 -26.50 9.74
N GLU A 512 4.22 -26.28 9.91
CA GLU A 512 3.64 -25.21 10.73
C GLU A 512 2.89 -25.75 11.96
N TYR A 513 3.41 -25.46 13.15
CA TYR A 513 2.93 -25.95 14.45
C TYR A 513 2.18 -24.83 15.20
N ASP A 514 1.15 -25.16 15.98
CA ASP A 514 0.39 -24.20 16.79
C ASP A 514 1.20 -23.60 17.94
N ARG A 515 2.32 -24.25 18.32
CA ARG A 515 3.25 -23.77 19.35
C ARG A 515 4.72 -23.95 18.96
N LEU A 516 5.58 -23.27 19.74
CA LEU A 516 7.00 -23.63 19.86
C LEU A 516 7.14 -24.96 20.63
N PRO A 517 8.16 -25.78 20.31
CA PRO A 517 8.40 -27.03 21.03
C PRO A 517 8.89 -26.79 22.46
N GLU A 518 8.84 -27.84 23.28
CA GLU A 518 9.51 -27.90 24.58
C GLU A 518 10.92 -28.51 24.45
N GLU A 519 11.91 -27.94 25.13
CA GLU A 519 13.28 -28.48 25.14
C GLU A 519 13.42 -29.62 26.17
N LEU A 520 13.71 -30.83 25.67
CA LEU A 520 14.02 -32.03 26.44
C LEU A 520 15.52 -32.36 26.33
N PRO A 521 16.36 -32.01 27.31
CA PRO A 521 17.80 -32.31 27.28
C PRO A 521 18.05 -33.79 27.61
N VAL A 522 18.19 -34.62 26.59
CA VAL A 522 18.40 -36.07 26.71
C VAL A 522 19.91 -36.37 26.80
N THR A 523 20.29 -37.19 27.78
CA THR A 523 21.64 -37.77 27.88
C THR A 523 21.60 -39.23 27.43
N LEU A 524 22.54 -39.61 26.58
CA LEU A 524 22.65 -40.91 25.92
C LEU A 524 23.97 -41.57 26.33
N GLU A 525 23.91 -42.78 26.89
CA GLU A 525 25.09 -43.51 27.36
C GLU A 525 25.14 -44.91 26.72
N TRP A 526 26.16 -45.12 25.87
CA TRP A 526 26.36 -46.39 25.15
C TRP A 526 27.84 -46.58 24.81
N GLY A 527 28.34 -47.82 24.93
CA GLY A 527 29.72 -48.17 24.54
C GLY A 527 30.85 -47.46 25.30
N GLY A 528 30.56 -46.77 26.41
CA GLY A 528 31.52 -45.89 27.11
C GLY A 528 31.51 -44.44 26.61
N SER A 529 30.71 -44.11 25.60
CA SER A 529 30.48 -42.74 25.12
C SER A 529 29.22 -42.15 25.76
N THR A 530 29.32 -40.90 26.21
CA THR A 530 28.20 -40.09 26.69
C THR A 530 27.93 -38.93 25.75
N VAL A 531 26.71 -38.84 25.22
CA VAL A 531 26.25 -37.74 24.35
C VAL A 531 25.13 -36.99 25.06
N ARG A 532 25.10 -35.66 24.94
CA ARG A 532 24.00 -34.80 25.41
C ARG A 532 23.42 -34.06 24.22
N GLU A 533 22.12 -34.17 24.01
CA GLU A 533 21.40 -33.60 22.87
C GLU A 533 20.05 -33.04 23.33
N ILE A 534 19.52 -32.02 22.65
CA ILE A 534 18.18 -31.47 22.95
C ILE A 534 17.18 -32.04 21.94
N VAL A 535 16.14 -32.70 22.45
CA VAL A 535 14.96 -33.08 21.65
C VAL A 535 13.95 -31.95 21.76
N TYR A 536 13.48 -31.47 20.60
CA TYR A 536 12.38 -30.51 20.49
C TYR A 536 11.05 -31.26 20.46
N TRP A 537 10.23 -31.05 21.49
CA TRP A 537 9.03 -31.86 21.74
C TRP A 537 7.74 -31.07 21.52
N PHE A 538 6.94 -31.48 20.54
CA PHE A 538 5.63 -30.92 20.22
C PHE A 538 4.52 -31.74 20.88
N GLN A 539 3.60 -31.06 21.58
CA GLN A 539 2.49 -31.72 22.26
C GLN A 539 1.26 -30.81 22.38
N HIS A 540 0.08 -31.40 22.18
CA HIS A 540 -1.22 -30.72 22.11
C HIS A 540 -1.32 -29.75 20.91
N GLU A 541 -0.84 -30.21 19.76
CA GLU A 541 -1.09 -29.63 18.42
C GLU A 541 -2.53 -29.91 17.96
N SER A 542 -3.14 -29.00 17.18
CA SER A 542 -4.51 -29.20 16.68
C SER A 542 -4.61 -30.33 15.64
N ASP A 543 -3.53 -30.57 14.89
CA ASP A 543 -3.36 -31.79 14.10
C ASP A 543 -2.63 -32.83 14.96
N ALA A 544 -3.31 -33.93 15.26
CA ALA A 544 -2.77 -34.99 16.10
C ALA A 544 -1.47 -35.62 15.55
N SER A 545 -1.25 -35.56 14.23
CA SER A 545 -0.07 -36.12 13.55
C SER A 545 1.21 -35.29 13.73
N LEU A 546 1.11 -34.03 14.17
CA LEU A 546 2.25 -33.15 14.44
C LEU A 546 2.85 -33.32 15.84
N ASN A 547 2.20 -34.08 16.73
CA ASN A 547 2.75 -34.35 18.07
C ASN A 547 3.98 -35.27 17.97
N SER A 548 5.03 -34.96 18.73
CA SER A 548 6.27 -35.74 18.76
C SER A 548 6.04 -37.17 19.24
N ASN A 549 6.68 -38.14 18.58
CA ASN A 549 6.64 -39.53 18.99
C ASN A 549 7.99 -39.97 19.58
N ALA A 550 7.97 -40.47 20.83
CA ALA A 550 9.20 -40.81 21.54
C ALA A 550 10.05 -41.90 20.84
N TYR A 551 9.44 -42.83 20.10
CA TYR A 551 10.16 -43.85 19.34
C TYR A 551 10.79 -43.27 18.06
N ALA A 552 10.10 -42.36 17.37
CA ALA A 552 10.64 -41.67 16.20
C ALA A 552 11.85 -40.79 16.59
N GLU A 553 11.74 -39.97 17.63
CA GLU A 553 12.84 -39.12 18.09
C GLU A 553 14.00 -39.94 18.65
N ALA A 554 13.74 -41.02 19.41
CA ALA A 554 14.77 -41.96 19.84
C ALA A 554 15.51 -42.60 18.64
N THR A 555 14.80 -42.98 17.58
CA THR A 555 15.40 -43.57 16.39
C THR A 555 16.26 -42.56 15.64
N LYS A 556 15.81 -41.31 15.48
CA LYS A 556 16.59 -40.20 14.90
C LYS A 556 17.89 -39.95 15.70
N LEU A 557 17.80 -39.85 17.02
CA LEU A 557 18.95 -39.65 17.91
C LEU A 557 19.99 -40.77 17.75
N VAL A 558 19.55 -42.03 17.77
CA VAL A 558 20.44 -43.19 17.65
C VAL A 558 21.10 -43.22 16.27
N ALA A 559 20.36 -42.99 15.19
CA ALA A 559 20.95 -42.89 13.85
C ALA A 559 21.94 -41.72 13.70
N LYS A 560 21.68 -40.57 14.33
CA LYS A 560 22.54 -39.38 14.27
C LYS A 560 23.88 -39.56 15.01
N HIS A 561 23.85 -40.13 16.22
CA HIS A 561 25.04 -40.18 17.10
C HIS A 561 25.70 -41.56 17.18
N PHE A 562 25.00 -42.64 16.80
CA PHE A 562 25.48 -44.01 16.81
C PHE A 562 25.18 -44.73 15.49
N PRO A 563 25.60 -44.20 14.31
CA PRO A 563 25.23 -44.74 13.00
C PRO A 563 25.66 -46.20 12.75
N GLY A 564 26.63 -46.73 13.50
CA GLY A 564 27.03 -48.14 13.47
C GLY A 564 26.15 -49.10 14.29
N GLU A 565 25.34 -48.58 15.22
CA GLU A 565 24.46 -49.38 16.12
C GLU A 565 23.05 -49.58 15.53
N PHE A 566 22.93 -49.50 14.21
CA PHE A 566 21.65 -49.46 13.49
C PHE A 566 20.88 -50.77 13.68
N GLY A 567 19.78 -50.72 14.45
CA GLY A 567 18.97 -51.88 14.83
C GLY A 567 19.11 -52.33 16.28
N SER A 568 19.89 -51.64 17.12
CA SER A 568 19.96 -51.89 18.56
C SER A 568 18.67 -51.48 19.29
N GLU A 569 17.67 -52.38 19.31
CA GLU A 569 16.39 -52.18 20.02
C GLU A 569 16.60 -51.81 21.50
N LEU A 570 17.63 -52.38 22.14
CA LEU A 570 18.01 -52.09 23.53
C LEU A 570 18.50 -50.64 23.72
N LEU A 571 19.24 -50.08 22.75
CA LEU A 571 19.64 -48.69 22.78
C LEU A 571 18.43 -47.78 22.54
N VAL A 572 17.65 -48.02 21.49
CA VAL A 572 16.44 -47.22 21.18
C VAL A 572 15.47 -47.22 22.37
N GLN A 573 15.20 -48.37 22.99
CA GLN A 573 14.30 -48.46 24.15
C GLN A 573 14.85 -47.72 25.38
N LYS A 574 16.17 -47.66 25.60
CA LYS A 574 16.78 -46.80 26.64
C LYS A 574 16.48 -45.32 26.36
N VAL A 575 16.62 -44.87 25.11
CA VAL A 575 16.35 -43.47 24.72
C VAL A 575 14.86 -43.13 24.84
N VAL A 576 13.96 -44.01 24.37
CA VAL A 576 12.51 -43.87 24.55
C VAL A 576 12.16 -43.73 26.04
N ASN A 577 12.72 -44.60 26.89
CA ASN A 577 12.49 -44.54 28.33
C ASN A 577 13.07 -43.27 28.98
N ALA A 578 14.12 -42.66 28.42
CA ALA A 578 14.66 -41.39 28.89
C ALA A 578 13.73 -40.21 28.52
N ILE A 579 13.28 -40.15 27.27
CA ILE A 579 12.33 -39.13 26.77
C ILE A 579 11.02 -39.19 27.58
N LEU A 580 10.41 -40.38 27.68
CA LEU A 580 9.15 -40.57 28.41
C LEU A 580 9.26 -40.24 29.90
N ARG A 581 10.43 -40.44 30.53
CA ARG A 581 10.66 -40.01 31.93
C ARG A 581 10.78 -38.50 32.08
N GLN A 582 11.23 -37.77 31.05
CA GLN A 582 11.30 -36.31 31.11
C GLN A 582 9.92 -35.67 30.86
N THR A 583 9.14 -36.18 29.91
CA THR A 583 7.77 -35.72 29.67
C THR A 583 6.85 -36.05 30.85
N ALA A 584 6.88 -37.29 31.36
CA ALA A 584 6.01 -37.72 32.47
C ALA A 584 6.36 -37.09 33.83
N LYS A 585 7.61 -36.66 34.07
CA LYS A 585 7.94 -35.88 35.28
C LYS A 585 7.35 -34.48 35.21
N ARG A 586 7.44 -33.83 34.03
CA ARG A 586 6.99 -32.42 33.85
C ARG A 586 5.48 -32.24 33.90
N THR A 587 4.68 -33.30 33.71
CA THR A 587 3.23 -33.27 33.92
C THR A 587 2.79 -33.35 35.39
N ALA A 588 3.67 -33.73 36.32
CA ALA A 588 3.30 -33.92 37.73
C ALA A 588 3.43 -32.64 38.59
N ASP A 589 4.47 -31.84 38.38
CA ASP A 589 4.87 -30.75 39.30
C ASP A 589 4.15 -29.40 39.06
N GLY A 590 3.27 -29.29 38.06
CA GLY A 590 2.36 -28.14 37.87
C GLY A 590 2.99 -26.78 37.55
N GLN A 591 4.31 -26.69 37.41
CA GLN A 591 5.03 -25.43 37.15
C GLN A 591 4.72 -24.87 35.75
N GLN A 592 4.57 -23.54 35.65
CA GLN A 592 4.35 -22.86 34.38
C GLN A 592 5.61 -22.90 33.50
N ARG A 593 5.40 -23.06 32.18
CA ARG A 593 6.44 -23.38 31.20
C ARG A 593 7.38 -22.20 30.92
N GLN A 594 8.66 -22.50 30.67
CA GLN A 594 9.46 -21.72 29.74
C GLN A 594 9.47 -22.43 28.37
N PRO A 595 8.89 -21.85 27.31
CA PRO A 595 9.12 -22.32 25.94
C PRO A 595 10.54 -21.97 25.48
N VAL A 596 10.94 -22.46 24.29
CA VAL A 596 12.21 -22.09 23.63
C VAL A 596 12.44 -20.58 23.73
N SER A 597 13.54 -20.19 24.37
CA SER A 597 13.90 -18.77 24.50
C SER A 597 14.51 -18.27 23.19
N LEU A 598 13.71 -17.52 22.42
CA LEU A 598 14.10 -16.91 21.14
C LEU A 598 15.05 -15.70 21.34
N SER A 599 16.18 -15.91 22.03
CA SER A 599 17.31 -14.98 22.08
C SER A 599 18.27 -15.22 20.91
N ASP A 600 18.73 -14.15 20.25
CA ASP A 600 19.44 -14.18 18.96
C ASP A 600 20.51 -15.29 18.84
N GLY A 601 20.42 -16.05 17.73
CA GLY A 601 21.20 -17.26 17.50
C GLY A 601 22.71 -17.00 17.37
N SER A 602 23.48 -17.42 18.38
CA SER A 602 24.94 -17.52 18.33
C SER A 602 25.39 -18.86 18.91
N GLY A 603 25.95 -19.72 18.05
CA GLY A 603 26.25 -21.12 18.36
C GLY A 603 27.52 -21.32 19.18
N GLN A 604 27.58 -20.83 20.42
CA GLN A 604 28.65 -21.18 21.37
C GLN A 604 28.22 -20.99 22.83
N ARG A 605 27.87 -22.09 23.52
CA ARG A 605 27.84 -22.15 25.00
C ARG A 605 28.95 -23.06 25.49
N SER A 606 29.91 -22.47 26.21
CA SER A 606 31.07 -23.16 26.76
C SER A 606 30.69 -24.15 27.86
N CYS A 607 31.51 -25.19 28.03
CA CYS A 607 31.37 -26.18 29.09
C CYS A 607 31.85 -25.64 30.45
N GLY A 608 30.91 -25.15 31.27
CA GLY A 608 31.13 -24.89 32.69
C GLY A 608 31.17 -26.19 33.51
N ALA A 609 32.08 -26.27 34.49
CA ALA A 609 32.23 -27.42 35.39
C ALA A 609 31.28 -27.37 36.61
N LEU A 610 31.29 -28.44 37.41
CA LEU A 610 30.39 -28.67 38.56
C LEU A 610 30.92 -28.12 39.90
N GLY A 611 29.98 -27.90 40.84
CA GLY A 611 30.15 -27.53 42.25
C GLY A 611 28.89 -26.75 42.70
N ASP A 612 28.18 -27.06 43.79
CA ASP A 612 28.48 -27.88 44.97
C ASP A 612 27.34 -28.85 45.36
N ASP A 613 27.61 -29.73 46.33
CA ASP A 613 26.64 -30.67 46.95
C ASP A 613 25.74 -30.02 48.02
N ALA A 614 24.52 -30.54 48.17
CA ALA A 614 23.62 -30.26 49.30
C ALA A 614 22.76 -31.49 49.64
N GLU A 615 23.29 -32.31 50.55
CA GLU A 615 22.77 -33.57 51.07
C GLU A 615 21.32 -33.53 51.61
N GLN A 616 20.49 -34.52 51.25
CA GLN A 616 19.34 -34.92 52.07
C GLN A 616 18.92 -36.40 51.86
N ALA A 617 18.66 -37.11 52.96
CA ALA A 617 18.49 -38.56 53.01
C ALA A 617 17.01 -39.04 52.90
N PRO A 618 16.75 -40.31 52.52
CA PRO A 618 15.41 -40.75 52.10
C PRO A 618 14.54 -41.36 53.21
N PRO A 619 13.20 -41.15 53.19
CA PRO A 619 12.24 -41.97 53.89
C PRO A 619 11.80 -43.17 53.03
N SER A 620 12.07 -44.38 53.50
CA SER A 620 11.68 -45.62 52.82
C SER A 620 10.19 -45.96 52.99
N LYS A 621 9.60 -46.62 51.98
CA LYS A 621 8.51 -47.59 52.19
C LYS A 621 8.51 -48.68 51.13
N ILE A 622 8.61 -49.92 51.57
CA ILE A 622 8.68 -51.13 50.75
C ILE A 622 7.28 -51.74 50.61
N ILE A 623 6.82 -52.03 49.39
CA ILE A 623 5.88 -53.14 49.14
C ILE A 623 6.32 -53.91 47.89
N LEU A 624 6.97 -55.05 48.15
CA LEU A 624 6.93 -56.34 47.45
C LEU A 624 6.80 -56.40 45.91
N THR A 625 7.84 -56.96 45.28
CA THR A 625 7.85 -57.46 43.90
C THR A 625 7.05 -58.75 43.71
N GLY A 626 6.35 -58.87 42.57
CA GLY A 626 5.79 -60.13 42.06
C GLY A 626 6.54 -60.60 40.80
N PRO A 627 6.76 -61.92 40.58
CA PRO A 627 7.72 -62.43 39.59
C PRO A 627 7.29 -62.36 38.10
N LYS A 628 6.29 -61.53 37.75
CA LYS A 628 5.90 -61.22 36.36
C LYS A 628 5.52 -59.75 36.26
N GLY A 629 6.49 -58.89 35.94
CA GLY A 629 6.29 -57.44 35.86
C GLY A 629 5.34 -57.04 34.72
N ARG A 630 4.09 -56.68 35.07
CA ARG A 630 3.14 -56.11 34.11
C ARG A 630 2.07 -55.24 34.80
N THR A 631 2.44 -54.00 35.10
CA THR A 631 1.52 -52.92 35.49
C THR A 631 1.77 -51.70 34.60
N LEU A 632 1.17 -51.72 33.42
CA LEU A 632 0.95 -50.52 32.61
C LEU A 632 -0.53 -50.16 32.77
N HIS A 633 -0.82 -48.90 33.08
CA HIS A 633 -2.20 -48.43 33.06
C HIS A 633 -2.71 -48.38 31.61
N ARG A 634 -3.98 -48.75 31.43
CA ARG A 634 -4.57 -49.02 30.10
C ARG A 634 -4.98 -47.73 29.35
N GLU A 635 -4.87 -46.59 30.00
CA GLU A 635 -5.60 -45.36 29.66
C GLU A 635 -4.76 -44.27 28.96
N GLU A 636 -3.44 -44.48 28.80
CA GLU A 636 -2.51 -43.50 28.19
C GLU A 636 -1.94 -43.92 26.82
N LEU A 637 -2.47 -44.98 26.19
CA LEU A 637 -1.88 -45.61 24.98
C LEU A 637 -2.87 -45.76 23.80
N THR A 638 -3.64 -44.70 23.50
CA THR A 638 -4.70 -44.74 22.46
C THR A 638 -4.77 -43.52 21.53
N MET A 639 -3.84 -42.57 21.63
CA MET A 639 -4.00 -41.24 21.01
C MET A 639 -3.65 -41.17 19.51
N SER A 640 -2.82 -42.09 18.98
CA SER A 640 -2.53 -42.15 17.54
C SER A 640 -3.23 -43.32 16.84
N GLN A 641 -3.75 -43.09 15.63
CA GLN A 641 -4.28 -44.16 14.77
C GLN A 641 -3.20 -45.22 14.47
N ALA A 642 -1.93 -44.82 14.32
CA ALA A 642 -0.84 -45.76 14.08
C ALA A 642 -0.61 -46.71 15.27
N GLU A 643 -0.80 -46.23 16.51
CA GLU A 643 -0.70 -47.04 17.73
C GLU A 643 -1.87 -48.00 17.85
N GLN A 644 -3.08 -47.55 17.53
CA GLN A 644 -4.27 -48.42 17.46
C GLN A 644 -4.09 -49.52 16.41
N ASP A 645 -3.54 -49.18 15.24
CA ASP A 645 -3.29 -50.14 14.17
C ASP A 645 -2.16 -51.12 14.51
N VAL A 646 -1.10 -50.67 15.19
CA VAL A 646 -0.05 -51.55 15.74
C VAL A 646 -0.59 -52.47 16.83
N ALA A 647 -1.38 -51.95 17.78
CA ALA A 647 -2.02 -52.75 18.82
C ALA A 647 -2.96 -53.81 18.24
N ARG A 648 -3.73 -53.46 17.21
CA ARG A 648 -4.60 -54.38 16.46
C ARG A 648 -3.78 -55.45 15.73
N ARG A 649 -2.75 -55.06 14.98
CA ARG A 649 -1.80 -55.98 14.31
C ARG A 649 -1.09 -56.92 15.29
N ILE A 650 -0.81 -56.48 16.52
CA ILE A 650 -0.24 -57.32 17.59
C ILE A 650 -1.31 -58.29 18.14
N SER A 651 -2.52 -57.79 18.43
CA SER A 651 -3.66 -58.61 18.90
C SER A 651 -4.00 -59.73 17.92
N ASP A 652 -4.14 -59.40 16.63
CA ASP A 652 -4.54 -60.36 15.58
C ASP A 652 -3.43 -61.38 15.28
N LYS A 653 -2.16 -61.01 15.47
CA LYS A 653 -1.02 -61.92 15.29
C LYS A 653 -0.71 -62.76 16.53
N ALA A 654 -1.07 -62.34 17.75
CA ALA A 654 -0.73 -63.07 18.97
C ALA A 654 -1.20 -64.55 18.99
N PRO A 655 -2.44 -64.92 18.58
CA PRO A 655 -2.87 -66.31 18.53
C PRO A 655 -2.08 -67.15 17.52
N SER A 656 -1.74 -66.57 16.36
CA SER A 656 -0.99 -67.28 15.31
C SER A 656 0.50 -67.39 15.64
N ALA A 657 1.07 -66.42 16.36
CA ALA A 657 2.42 -66.49 16.90
C ALA A 657 2.54 -67.54 18.02
N GLN A 658 1.57 -67.60 18.96
CA GLN A 658 1.54 -68.62 20.01
C GLN A 658 1.39 -70.04 19.44
N ARG A 659 0.48 -70.26 18.48
CA ARG A 659 0.38 -71.56 17.80
C ARG A 659 1.69 -71.96 17.11
N LYS A 660 2.28 -71.05 16.32
CA LYS A 660 3.60 -71.27 15.68
C LYS A 660 4.74 -71.53 16.68
N ALA A 661 4.69 -70.98 17.89
CA ALA A 661 5.65 -71.29 18.94
C ALA A 661 5.46 -72.73 19.50
N THR A 662 4.23 -73.13 19.79
CA THR A 662 3.90 -74.49 20.25
C THR A 662 4.22 -75.55 19.19
N ASP A 663 3.96 -75.26 17.91
CA ASP A 663 4.25 -76.17 16.80
C ASP A 663 5.75 -76.25 16.51
N ARG A 664 6.51 -75.15 16.65
CA ARG A 664 7.98 -75.16 16.54
C ARG A 664 8.64 -76.06 17.58
N ILE A 665 8.14 -76.08 18.82
CA ILE A 665 8.68 -76.97 19.87
C ILE A 665 8.45 -78.45 19.51
N LYS A 666 7.32 -78.80 18.89
CA LYS A 666 7.07 -80.16 18.38
C LYS A 666 7.96 -80.51 17.17
N GLN A 667 8.16 -79.57 16.24
CA GLN A 667 9.00 -79.80 15.06
C GLN A 667 10.50 -79.90 15.41
N GLN A 668 10.97 -79.19 16.43
CA GLN A 668 12.35 -79.29 16.93
C GLN A 668 12.70 -80.66 17.55
N GLN A 669 11.73 -81.52 17.83
CA GLN A 669 11.97 -82.92 18.21
C GLN A 669 12.00 -83.90 17.02
N GLN A 670 11.70 -83.46 15.79
CA GLN A 670 11.60 -84.34 14.62
C GLN A 670 12.57 -83.98 13.47
N GLN A 671 13.16 -82.79 13.46
CA GLN A 671 14.05 -82.32 12.38
C GLN A 671 15.54 -82.34 12.75
N GLN A 672 15.98 -83.38 13.47
CA GLN A 672 17.40 -83.75 13.56
C GLN A 672 17.85 -84.62 12.36
N ASN A 673 17.12 -84.54 11.23
CA ASN A 673 17.27 -85.47 10.13
C ASN A 673 17.10 -84.76 8.77
N HIS A 674 17.98 -85.13 7.83
CA HIS A 674 18.10 -84.66 6.44
C HIS A 674 18.66 -83.24 6.20
N GLN A 675 19.30 -83.10 5.04
CA GLN A 675 20.44 -82.23 4.75
C GLN A 675 20.40 -81.87 3.23
N GLN A 676 21.15 -80.85 2.78
CA GLN A 676 21.44 -80.55 1.35
C GLN A 676 20.26 -79.93 0.53
N GLN A 677 20.42 -79.14 -0.55
CA GLN A 677 21.59 -78.53 -1.25
C GLN A 677 21.16 -77.37 -2.21
N LYS A 678 21.99 -76.31 -2.38
CA LYS A 678 22.14 -75.36 -3.55
C LYS A 678 20.92 -74.51 -4.04
N GLY A 679 21.06 -73.35 -4.74
CA GLY A 679 22.20 -72.41 -4.94
C GLY A 679 22.23 -71.66 -6.32
N LYS A 680 22.69 -70.37 -6.34
CA LYS A 680 23.18 -69.54 -7.51
C LYS A 680 22.15 -69.08 -8.60
N GLU A 681 22.37 -68.16 -9.59
CA GLU A 681 23.09 -66.85 -9.86
C GLU A 681 23.04 -66.55 -11.41
N THR A 682 23.13 -65.37 -12.09
CA THR A 682 22.90 -63.90 -11.87
C THR A 682 22.89 -63.12 -13.25
N LYS A 683 22.58 -61.79 -13.27
CA LYS A 683 23.03 -60.70 -14.21
C LYS A 683 22.24 -60.30 -15.51
N GLU A 684 22.60 -59.10 -16.02
CA GLU A 684 22.02 -58.16 -17.04
C GLU A 684 22.69 -58.32 -18.46
N PRO A 685 22.55 -57.46 -19.55
CA PRO A 685 22.14 -56.03 -19.70
C PRO A 685 21.39 -55.57 -21.03
N LEU A 686 21.43 -54.24 -21.33
CA LEU A 686 20.86 -53.40 -22.45
C LEU A 686 21.60 -53.54 -23.83
N PRO A 687 21.27 -52.89 -25.01
CA PRO A 687 20.96 -51.42 -25.25
C PRO A 687 20.16 -50.92 -26.55
N THR A 688 20.10 -49.57 -26.76
CA THR A 688 19.95 -48.77 -28.07
C THR A 688 18.58 -48.69 -28.83
N GLU A 689 18.21 -47.76 -29.76
CA GLU A 689 18.82 -46.76 -30.72
C GLU A 689 17.97 -45.42 -30.92
N VAL A 690 18.55 -44.22 -31.17
CA VAL A 690 18.69 -43.34 -32.41
C VAL A 690 17.42 -42.58 -32.95
N THR A 691 17.24 -41.22 -32.88
CA THR A 691 17.65 -40.02 -33.74
C THR A 691 16.76 -39.82 -35.04
N THR A 692 16.59 -38.72 -35.84
CA THR A 692 17.40 -37.51 -36.28
C THR A 692 16.59 -36.42 -37.10
N THR A 693 16.82 -35.09 -36.90
CA THR A 693 16.80 -33.88 -37.85
C THR A 693 15.66 -33.58 -38.88
N ALA A 694 15.47 -32.40 -39.55
CA ALA A 694 15.73 -30.92 -39.40
C ALA A 694 15.04 -30.18 -40.62
N VAL A 695 14.82 -28.84 -40.74
CA VAL A 695 15.73 -27.72 -41.18
C VAL A 695 14.89 -26.41 -41.41
N LEU A 696 15.42 -25.25 -40.97
CA LEU A 696 15.57 -23.84 -41.51
C LEU A 696 14.63 -23.28 -42.64
N ASP A 697 14.51 -21.96 -42.96
CA ASP A 697 15.49 -20.82 -43.02
C ASP A 697 14.90 -19.37 -42.83
N GLU A 698 15.68 -18.31 -43.14
CA GLU A 698 15.65 -16.93 -42.57
C GLU A 698 15.00 -15.71 -43.36
N VAL A 699 14.69 -14.66 -42.55
CA VAL A 699 14.44 -13.17 -42.64
C VAL A 699 14.91 -12.30 -43.88
N PRO A 700 14.94 -10.92 -43.92
CA PRO A 700 14.28 -9.78 -43.18
C PRO A 700 13.79 -8.53 -44.03
N HIS A 701 13.33 -7.46 -43.34
CA HIS A 701 13.33 -6.00 -43.66
C HIS A 701 12.18 -5.28 -44.42
N GLY A 702 11.96 -3.99 -44.04
CA GLY A 702 11.21 -2.99 -44.82
C GLY A 702 11.13 -1.57 -44.20
N GLY A 703 11.16 -0.54 -45.05
CA GLY A 703 10.52 0.79 -44.86
C GLY A 703 11.06 1.80 -43.82
N ALA A 704 11.49 2.98 -44.27
CA ALA A 704 11.79 4.15 -43.42
C ALA A 704 10.89 5.36 -43.76
N SER A 705 10.74 6.30 -42.82
CA SER A 705 9.93 7.52 -42.97
C SER A 705 10.77 8.81 -43.00
N SER A 706 10.16 9.93 -43.42
CA SER A 706 10.80 11.25 -43.52
C SER A 706 9.97 12.31 -42.79
N GLY A 707 10.63 13.31 -42.21
CA GLY A 707 9.99 14.44 -41.54
C GLY A 707 10.92 15.64 -41.45
N LYS A 708 10.42 16.85 -41.77
CA LYS A 708 11.15 18.11 -41.64
C LYS A 708 10.57 18.95 -40.51
N THR A 709 11.44 19.71 -39.84
CA THR A 709 11.07 20.67 -38.79
C THR A 709 10.29 21.86 -39.38
N ALA A 710 9.28 22.32 -38.65
CA ALA A 710 8.60 23.59 -38.88
C ALA A 710 8.38 24.30 -37.52
N VAL A 711 8.56 25.61 -37.48
CA VAL A 711 8.40 26.43 -36.28
C VAL A 711 6.91 26.64 -35.99
N ARG A 712 6.50 26.53 -34.72
CA ARG A 712 5.13 26.84 -34.28
C ARG A 712 4.99 28.34 -33.92
N PRO A 713 3.84 28.98 -34.19
CA PRO A 713 3.49 30.26 -33.59
C PRO A 713 3.18 30.09 -32.08
N GLU A 714 3.10 31.21 -31.36
CA GLU A 714 2.79 31.20 -29.92
C GLU A 714 1.34 30.72 -29.61
N PRO A 715 1.10 30.11 -28.44
CA PRO A 715 -0.20 29.53 -28.11
C PRO A 715 -1.23 30.59 -27.68
N GLU A 716 -2.31 30.70 -28.42
CA GLU A 716 -3.49 31.49 -28.05
C GLU A 716 -4.17 30.95 -26.77
N LYS A 717 -4.58 31.84 -25.86
CA LYS A 717 -5.34 31.52 -24.66
C LYS A 717 -6.84 31.64 -24.95
N LYS A 718 -7.56 30.53 -25.11
CA LYS A 718 -9.04 30.55 -25.15
C LYS A 718 -9.59 30.50 -23.73
N ILE A 719 -10.42 31.47 -23.34
CA ILE A 719 -11.15 31.48 -22.06
C ILE A 719 -12.66 31.46 -22.31
N ARG A 720 -13.45 30.96 -21.36
CA ARG A 720 -14.91 30.91 -21.47
C ARG A 720 -15.54 31.96 -20.57
N ALA A 721 -16.23 32.93 -21.15
CA ALA A 721 -16.96 33.97 -20.44
C ALA A 721 -18.45 33.60 -20.35
N ALA A 722 -19.05 33.78 -19.17
CA ALA A 722 -20.48 33.54 -18.93
C ALA A 722 -21.12 34.77 -18.25
N THR A 723 -22.21 35.29 -18.79
CA THR A 723 -22.93 36.42 -18.20
C THR A 723 -24.00 35.99 -17.21
N ALA A 724 -24.36 36.87 -16.27
CA ALA A 724 -25.38 36.60 -15.25
C ALA A 724 -26.79 36.31 -15.80
N ASP A 725 -27.08 36.65 -17.07
CA ASP A 725 -28.31 36.32 -17.79
C ASP A 725 -28.28 34.93 -18.49
N GLY A 726 -27.15 34.22 -18.41
CA GLY A 726 -26.96 32.87 -18.95
C GLY A 726 -26.33 32.78 -20.33
N ARG A 727 -26.03 33.89 -21.03
CA ARG A 727 -25.27 33.85 -22.29
C ARG A 727 -23.82 33.42 -22.01
N GLN A 728 -23.21 32.66 -22.91
CA GLN A 728 -21.81 32.22 -22.81
C GLN A 728 -21.10 32.39 -24.15
N ALA A 729 -19.81 32.69 -24.12
CA ALA A 729 -18.95 32.80 -25.30
C ALA A 729 -17.50 32.40 -24.99
N THR A 730 -16.70 32.11 -26.02
CA THR A 730 -15.27 31.83 -25.88
C THR A 730 -14.45 33.00 -26.40
N LEU A 731 -13.71 33.66 -25.51
CA LEU A 731 -12.82 34.76 -25.87
C LEU A 731 -11.43 34.19 -26.17
N THR A 732 -10.93 34.40 -27.39
CA THR A 732 -9.54 34.11 -27.74
C THR A 732 -8.67 35.31 -27.39
N LEU A 733 -7.73 35.12 -26.46
CA LEU A 733 -6.81 36.13 -25.95
C LEU A 733 -5.37 35.74 -26.30
N LEU A 734 -4.46 36.72 -26.30
CA LEU A 734 -3.02 36.47 -26.41
C LEU A 734 -2.44 36.18 -25.01
N PRO A 735 -1.27 35.51 -24.91
CA PRO A 735 -0.58 35.32 -23.64
C PRO A 735 -0.32 36.62 -22.87
N SER A 736 -0.12 37.72 -23.60
CA SER A 736 0.15 39.07 -23.12
C SER A 736 -1.08 39.91 -22.75
N THR A 737 -2.31 39.41 -22.93
CA THR A 737 -3.51 40.26 -22.90
C THR A 737 -3.74 40.99 -21.57
N THR A 738 -4.03 42.29 -21.66
CA THR A 738 -4.19 43.21 -20.51
C THR A 738 -5.64 43.30 -20.01
N PHE A 739 -5.84 43.95 -18.85
CA PHE A 739 -7.17 44.17 -18.27
C PHE A 739 -8.11 44.99 -19.18
N ALA A 740 -7.57 46.01 -19.87
CA ALA A 740 -8.34 46.85 -20.78
C ALA A 740 -8.79 46.05 -22.02
N GLU A 741 -7.89 45.24 -22.59
CA GLU A 741 -8.17 44.39 -23.75
C GLU A 741 -9.22 43.31 -23.45
N LEU A 742 -9.21 42.72 -22.26
CA LEU A 742 -10.26 41.78 -21.84
C LEU A 742 -11.62 42.47 -21.79
N ARG A 743 -11.73 43.65 -21.15
CA ARG A 743 -13.01 44.38 -21.05
C ARG A 743 -13.54 44.82 -22.41
N ALA A 744 -12.66 45.25 -23.31
CA ALA A 744 -13.01 45.55 -24.71
C ALA A 744 -13.43 44.30 -25.49
N SER A 745 -12.92 43.12 -25.14
CA SER A 745 -13.34 41.84 -25.74
C SER A 745 -14.70 41.36 -25.20
N VAL A 746 -14.96 41.55 -23.90
CA VAL A 746 -16.27 41.31 -23.27
C VAL A 746 -17.34 42.27 -23.82
N GLU A 747 -17.00 43.53 -24.04
CA GLU A 747 -17.91 44.54 -24.63
C GLU A 747 -18.30 44.15 -26.05
N ARG A 748 -17.31 43.76 -26.87
CA ARG A 748 -17.49 43.32 -28.26
C ARG A 748 -18.38 42.09 -28.39
N GLU A 749 -18.24 41.13 -27.46
CA GLU A 749 -18.92 39.82 -27.53
C GLU A 749 -20.32 39.85 -26.90
N PHE A 750 -20.49 40.52 -25.74
CA PHE A 750 -21.75 40.49 -24.98
C PHE A 750 -22.58 41.78 -25.09
N GLY A 751 -22.02 42.86 -25.65
CA GLY A 751 -22.67 44.18 -25.73
C GLY A 751 -22.80 44.91 -24.40
N ILE A 752 -22.07 44.49 -23.36
CA ILE A 752 -22.08 45.11 -22.02
C ILE A 752 -21.02 46.22 -22.01
N PRO A 753 -21.38 47.51 -21.83
CA PRO A 753 -20.43 48.62 -21.82
C PRO A 753 -19.29 48.39 -20.82
N VAL A 754 -18.05 48.74 -21.18
CA VAL A 754 -16.87 48.55 -20.30
C VAL A 754 -17.13 49.01 -18.88
N THR A 755 -17.75 50.18 -18.70
CA THR A 755 -18.09 50.79 -17.39
C THR A 755 -19.08 49.99 -16.53
N GLU A 756 -19.90 49.14 -17.14
CA GLU A 756 -20.94 48.34 -16.47
C GLU A 756 -20.51 46.89 -16.20
N GLN A 757 -19.34 46.47 -16.70
CA GLN A 757 -18.80 45.12 -16.49
C GLN A 757 -18.18 44.94 -15.11
N ARG A 758 -18.70 43.97 -14.35
CA ARG A 758 -18.01 43.32 -13.23
C ARG A 758 -17.56 41.93 -13.67
N ILE A 759 -16.25 41.71 -13.76
CA ILE A 759 -15.66 40.42 -14.15
C ILE A 759 -15.17 39.69 -12.89
N ARG A 760 -15.48 38.39 -12.76
CA ARG A 760 -14.98 37.51 -11.68
C ARG A 760 -14.31 36.28 -12.27
N PHE A 761 -13.27 35.77 -11.59
CA PHE A 761 -12.43 34.66 -12.04
C PHE A 761 -11.96 33.81 -10.84
N GLY A 762 -11.41 32.61 -11.12
CA GLY A 762 -10.99 31.65 -10.11
C GLY A 762 -12.14 31.06 -9.26
N PHE A 763 -11.76 30.28 -8.24
CA PHE A 763 -12.67 29.78 -7.20
C PHE A 763 -11.98 29.88 -5.82
N PRO A 764 -12.61 30.46 -4.78
CA PRO A 764 -13.86 31.21 -4.80
C PRO A 764 -13.82 32.38 -5.82
N PRO A 765 -14.94 32.77 -6.46
CA PRO A 765 -14.91 33.78 -7.52
C PRO A 765 -14.45 35.16 -7.00
N ARG A 766 -13.24 35.56 -7.39
CA ARG A 766 -12.64 36.86 -7.02
C ARG A 766 -12.94 37.89 -8.10
N GLU A 767 -13.26 39.12 -7.70
CA GLU A 767 -13.47 40.24 -8.63
C GLU A 767 -12.13 40.66 -9.26
N LEU A 768 -12.09 40.72 -10.59
CA LEU A 768 -10.91 41.14 -11.34
C LEU A 768 -10.82 42.67 -11.27
N SER A 769 -10.18 43.16 -10.21
CA SER A 769 -9.92 44.59 -10.00
C SER A 769 -9.07 45.19 -11.13
N ALA A 770 -9.24 46.48 -11.38
CA ALA A 770 -8.35 47.23 -12.26
C ALA A 770 -6.91 47.24 -11.69
N PRO A 771 -5.87 47.20 -12.56
CA PRO A 771 -4.49 47.31 -12.13
C PRO A 771 -4.20 48.65 -11.45
N ALA A 772 -3.18 48.68 -10.60
CA ALA A 772 -2.69 49.92 -10.00
C ALA A 772 -1.99 50.82 -11.06
N PRO A 773 -1.93 52.15 -10.86
CA PRO A 773 -1.25 53.04 -11.79
C PRO A 773 0.22 52.64 -11.99
N GLY A 774 0.57 52.28 -13.22
CA GLY A 774 1.89 51.73 -13.60
C GLY A 774 1.94 50.21 -13.83
N ASP A 775 0.89 49.46 -13.46
CA ASP A 775 0.75 48.01 -13.68
C ASP A 775 -0.19 47.70 -14.87
N GLU A 776 -0.49 48.69 -15.73
CA GLU A 776 -1.54 48.63 -16.76
C GLU A 776 -1.21 47.68 -17.93
N ASP A 777 0.07 47.59 -18.31
CA ASP A 777 0.59 46.68 -19.35
C ASP A 777 0.76 45.23 -18.85
N ARG A 778 0.40 44.95 -17.59
CA ARG A 778 0.62 43.63 -16.98
C ARG A 778 -0.33 42.58 -17.59
N PRO A 779 0.20 41.44 -18.07
CA PRO A 779 -0.64 40.38 -18.62
C PRO A 779 -1.52 39.76 -17.53
N LEU A 780 -2.77 39.47 -17.89
CA LEU A 780 -3.75 38.93 -16.95
C LEU A 780 -3.35 37.53 -16.42
N PRO A 781 -3.67 37.22 -15.15
CA PRO A 781 -3.36 35.93 -14.51
C PRO A 781 -4.28 34.78 -14.99
N LEU A 782 -4.82 34.87 -16.20
CA LEU A 782 -5.79 33.93 -16.75
C LEU A 782 -5.11 32.84 -17.60
N GLN A 783 -5.59 31.61 -17.45
CA GLN A 783 -5.08 30.40 -18.11
C GLN A 783 -5.96 29.95 -19.29
N HIS A 784 -5.41 29.13 -20.19
CA HIS A 784 -6.19 28.53 -21.28
C HIS A 784 -7.23 27.55 -20.69
N GLY A 785 -8.49 27.67 -21.11
CA GLY A 785 -9.62 26.89 -20.60
C GLY A 785 -10.29 27.44 -19.34
N GLU A 786 -9.76 28.54 -18.77
CA GLU A 786 -10.33 29.17 -17.58
C GLU A 786 -11.72 29.78 -17.84
N ARG A 787 -12.54 29.85 -16.80
CA ARG A 787 -13.90 30.40 -16.84
C ARG A 787 -13.97 31.71 -16.06
N ILE A 788 -14.57 32.74 -16.69
CA ILE A 788 -14.87 34.03 -16.04
C ILE A 788 -16.38 34.28 -16.05
N SER A 789 -16.92 34.90 -14.99
CA SER A 789 -18.31 35.34 -14.95
C SER A 789 -18.42 36.86 -15.06
N VAL A 790 -19.35 37.34 -15.88
CA VAL A 790 -19.57 38.76 -16.17
C VAL A 790 -20.94 39.20 -15.67
N GLU A 791 -20.94 40.05 -14.65
CA GLU A 791 -22.12 40.70 -14.11
C GLU A 791 -22.27 42.08 -14.76
N SER A 792 -23.50 42.45 -15.16
CA SER A 792 -23.84 43.80 -15.59
C SER A 792 -24.31 44.60 -14.38
N LEU A 793 -23.64 45.72 -14.12
CA LEU A 793 -24.02 46.71 -13.12
C LEU A 793 -25.11 47.59 -13.71
N ALA A 794 -26.37 47.34 -13.35
CA ALA A 794 -27.50 48.08 -13.87
C ALA A 794 -27.36 49.60 -13.60
N PRO A 795 -27.65 50.47 -14.59
CA PRO A 795 -27.54 51.91 -14.42
C PRO A 795 -28.53 52.41 -13.36
N ALA A 796 -28.09 53.36 -12.53
CA ALA A 796 -28.88 53.89 -11.43
C ALA A 796 -30.08 54.72 -11.93
N GLY A 797 -31.27 54.10 -11.93
CA GLY A 797 -32.55 54.71 -12.31
C GLY A 797 -33.60 54.55 -11.21
N ASP A 798 -34.33 55.62 -10.92
CA ASP A 798 -35.21 55.80 -9.75
C ASP A 798 -36.22 54.68 -9.46
N SER A 799 -36.29 54.27 -8.17
CA SER A 799 -37.56 54.36 -7.41
C SER A 799 -37.43 54.16 -5.89
N GLN A 800 -37.96 55.14 -5.16
CA GLN A 800 -38.57 55.05 -3.81
C GLN A 800 -37.73 54.51 -2.64
N ALA A 801 -37.02 55.42 -1.96
CA ALA A 801 -36.63 55.23 -0.56
C ALA A 801 -37.76 55.65 0.41
N PRO A 802 -37.92 54.97 1.57
CA PRO A 802 -38.67 55.52 2.70
C PRO A 802 -37.79 55.74 3.96
N ARG A 803 -37.42 57.01 4.15
CA ARG A 803 -37.26 57.72 5.46
C ARG A 803 -36.22 57.24 6.48
N SER A 804 -35.49 58.22 7.03
CA SER A 804 -34.46 58.05 8.06
C SER A 804 -34.92 58.43 9.48
N GLY A 805 -34.31 57.78 10.47
CA GLY A 805 -34.18 58.26 11.86
C GLY A 805 -35.06 57.57 12.92
N PRO A 806 -34.66 57.64 14.21
CA PRO A 806 -33.42 58.18 14.79
C PRO A 806 -32.45 57.10 15.30
N VAL A 807 -31.25 57.50 15.73
CA VAL A 807 -30.27 56.63 16.40
C VAL A 807 -30.69 56.40 17.86
N GLY A 808 -30.58 55.16 18.34
CA GLY A 808 -30.67 54.80 19.76
C GLY A 808 -29.76 53.61 20.05
N GLN A 809 -28.82 53.76 20.99
CA GLN A 809 -27.82 52.74 21.31
C GLN A 809 -28.39 51.62 22.19
N ALA A 810 -28.13 50.37 21.82
CA ALA A 810 -28.22 49.22 22.71
C ALA A 810 -27.21 48.15 22.24
N GLU A 811 -26.08 48.03 22.92
CA GLU A 811 -25.06 47.05 22.56
C GLU A 811 -25.53 45.61 22.87
N ARG A 812 -25.35 44.72 21.89
CA ARG A 812 -25.26 43.28 22.13
C ARG A 812 -24.08 42.75 21.32
N ALA A 813 -23.07 42.26 22.04
CA ALA A 813 -21.82 41.79 21.45
C ALA A 813 -22.07 40.65 20.46
N ARG A 814 -21.44 40.76 19.28
CA ARG A 814 -21.18 39.62 18.40
C ARG A 814 -19.85 38.99 18.84
N PRO A 815 -19.68 37.66 18.80
CA PRO A 815 -18.35 37.07 18.89
C PRO A 815 -17.54 37.49 17.65
N ALA A 816 -16.36 38.05 17.86
CA ALA A 816 -15.37 38.26 16.80
C ALA A 816 -14.56 36.96 16.59
N GLY A 817 -14.20 36.69 15.34
CA GLY A 817 -13.56 35.42 14.91
C GLY A 817 -14.17 34.94 13.60
N SER A 818 -13.85 35.63 12.50
CA SER A 818 -14.47 35.40 11.19
C SER A 818 -13.56 35.82 10.03
N ALA A 819 -13.31 34.90 9.10
CA ALA A 819 -12.57 35.08 7.85
C ALA A 819 -11.10 35.55 7.97
N ASP A 820 -10.86 36.81 8.34
CA ASP A 820 -9.53 37.47 8.26
C ASP A 820 -8.43 36.71 9.00
N GLU A 821 -8.72 36.10 10.16
CA GLU A 821 -7.74 35.34 10.94
C GLU A 821 -7.35 34.01 10.29
N LEU A 822 -8.21 33.44 9.44
CA LEU A 822 -7.94 32.20 8.70
C LEU A 822 -7.13 32.49 7.44
N ASP A 823 -7.55 33.48 6.64
CA ASP A 823 -6.87 33.89 5.41
C ASP A 823 -5.45 34.41 5.70
N ASN A 824 -5.26 35.16 6.81
CA ASN A 824 -3.92 35.53 7.29
C ASN A 824 -3.09 34.31 7.76
N ARG A 825 -3.71 33.26 8.32
CA ARG A 825 -2.98 32.08 8.81
C ARG A 825 -2.48 31.21 7.66
N GLU A 826 -3.32 30.96 6.66
CA GLU A 826 -2.93 30.22 5.46
C GLU A 826 -1.86 30.99 4.65
N ASN A 827 -1.92 32.32 4.63
CA ASN A 827 -0.88 33.17 4.04
C ASN A 827 0.47 33.09 4.80
N ILE A 828 0.46 33.10 6.15
CA ILE A 828 1.68 32.89 6.96
C ILE A 828 2.31 31.52 6.65
N ASP A 829 1.53 30.45 6.60
CA ASP A 829 2.05 29.10 6.35
C ASP A 829 2.63 28.96 4.92
N LEU A 830 2.09 29.69 3.95
CA LEU A 830 2.63 29.78 2.58
C LEU A 830 3.93 30.61 2.50
N GLU A 831 3.98 31.77 3.16
CA GLU A 831 5.19 32.60 3.28
C GLU A 831 6.33 31.81 3.98
N MET A 832 6.01 31.09 5.07
CA MET A 832 6.96 30.23 5.80
C MET A 832 7.42 29.03 4.97
N SER A 833 6.53 28.38 4.23
CA SER A 833 6.89 27.26 3.34
C SER A 833 7.84 27.71 2.24
N SER A 834 7.61 28.90 1.68
CA SER A 834 8.47 29.53 0.67
C SER A 834 9.86 29.86 1.24
N LEU A 835 9.93 30.36 2.48
CA LEU A 835 11.18 30.58 3.20
C LEU A 835 11.93 29.28 3.48
N HIS A 836 11.26 28.22 3.93
CA HIS A 836 11.89 26.89 4.09
C HIS A 836 12.50 26.37 2.79
N LEU A 837 11.85 26.59 1.65
CA LEU A 837 12.38 26.22 0.34
C LEU A 837 13.63 27.03 -0.03
N LEU A 838 13.61 28.36 0.15
CA LEU A 838 14.75 29.25 -0.14
C LEU A 838 15.96 28.97 0.77
N VAL A 839 15.73 28.70 2.05
CA VAL A 839 16.76 28.26 3.01
C VAL A 839 17.38 26.93 2.54
N THR A 840 16.55 25.97 2.13
CA THR A 840 17.00 24.67 1.60
C THR A 840 17.83 24.82 0.32
N LEU A 841 17.41 25.68 -0.62
CA LEU A 841 18.10 25.92 -1.88
C LEU A 841 19.44 26.67 -1.70
N THR A 842 19.59 27.46 -0.63
CA THR A 842 20.83 28.21 -0.35
C THR A 842 21.77 27.51 0.63
N GLY A 843 21.40 26.34 1.17
CA GLY A 843 22.24 25.52 2.03
C GLY A 843 22.60 26.13 3.38
N GLN A 844 21.88 27.18 3.81
CA GLN A 844 22.07 27.87 5.09
C GLN A 844 21.08 27.33 6.13
N ASP A 845 21.33 27.59 7.41
CA ASP A 845 20.29 27.44 8.43
C ASP A 845 19.29 28.62 8.37
N MET A 846 18.11 28.44 8.95
CA MET A 846 17.05 29.44 8.87
C MET A 846 17.43 30.77 9.53
N TRP A 847 18.16 30.77 10.65
CA TRP A 847 18.58 32.00 11.33
C TRP A 847 19.60 32.78 10.50
N SER A 848 20.64 32.11 10.00
CA SER A 848 21.67 32.72 9.14
C SER A 848 21.12 33.26 7.83
N TYR A 849 19.96 32.76 7.36
CA TYR A 849 19.23 33.31 6.23
C TYR A 849 18.41 34.55 6.64
N VAL A 850 17.50 34.42 7.62
CA VAL A 850 16.51 35.48 7.92
C VAL A 850 17.10 36.68 8.67
N LYS A 851 18.22 36.55 9.38
CA LYS A 851 18.88 37.70 10.05
C LYS A 851 19.31 38.80 9.06
N LYS A 852 19.50 38.43 7.79
CA LYS A 852 19.81 39.34 6.67
C LYS A 852 18.57 40.07 6.11
N MET A 853 17.37 39.78 6.64
CA MET A 853 16.09 40.24 6.11
C MET A 853 15.22 40.90 7.21
N PRO A 854 15.57 42.11 7.69
CA PRO A 854 14.88 42.78 8.82
C PRO A 854 13.37 42.95 8.62
N TYR A 855 12.93 43.13 7.38
CA TYR A 855 11.52 43.33 7.02
C TYR A 855 10.62 42.13 7.39
N LEU A 856 11.17 40.92 7.54
CA LEU A 856 10.41 39.74 7.98
C LEU A 856 9.94 39.84 9.44
N PHE A 857 10.52 40.77 10.21
CA PHE A 857 10.31 40.99 11.64
C PHE A 857 9.65 42.34 11.97
N GLN A 858 9.41 43.17 10.96
CA GLN A 858 8.71 44.46 11.05
C GLN A 858 7.23 44.30 10.67
N GLN A 859 6.42 45.35 10.86
CA GLN A 859 4.99 45.33 10.50
C GLN A 859 4.76 44.78 9.07
N GLY A 860 3.98 43.69 8.97
CA GLY A 860 3.67 43.00 7.71
C GLY A 860 4.64 41.87 7.32
N GLY A 861 5.78 41.72 8.00
CA GLY A 861 6.68 40.58 7.84
C GLY A 861 6.12 39.27 8.41
N VAL A 862 6.57 38.12 7.88
CA VAL A 862 6.01 36.81 8.24
C VAL A 862 6.17 36.44 9.72
N PHE A 863 7.31 36.73 10.35
CA PHE A 863 7.52 36.44 11.77
C PHE A 863 6.74 37.43 12.66
N TYR A 864 6.61 38.68 12.23
CA TYR A 864 5.73 39.66 12.88
C TYR A 864 4.26 39.20 12.84
N LYS A 865 3.75 38.82 11.66
CA LYS A 865 2.40 38.25 11.48
C LYS A 865 2.21 37.00 12.36
N LYS A 866 3.19 36.10 12.39
CA LYS A 866 3.15 34.87 13.20
C LYS A 866 3.08 35.17 14.69
N VAL A 867 3.97 36.01 15.25
CA VAL A 867 3.93 36.38 16.67
C VAL A 867 2.61 37.08 17.01
N ARG A 868 2.11 37.96 16.13
CA ARG A 868 0.81 38.62 16.29
C ARG A 868 -0.34 37.62 16.39
N ASN A 869 -0.37 36.58 15.56
CA ASN A 869 -1.48 35.63 15.47
C ASN A 869 -1.38 34.46 16.47
N ASP A 870 -0.18 33.94 16.75
CA ASP A 870 0.01 32.79 17.66
C ASP A 870 0.20 33.21 19.14
N ILE A 871 0.68 34.44 19.41
CA ILE A 871 1.12 34.85 20.76
C ILE A 871 0.53 36.21 21.21
N GLY A 872 0.15 37.08 20.26
CA GLY A 872 -0.28 38.45 20.49
C GLY A 872 0.89 39.40 20.76
N LEU A 873 0.92 40.53 20.04
CA LEU A 873 1.91 41.59 20.23
C LEU A 873 1.62 42.33 21.55
N VAL A 874 2.57 42.28 22.47
CA VAL A 874 2.54 42.99 23.76
C VAL A 874 3.94 43.52 24.00
N ASP A 875 4.05 44.81 24.29
CA ASP A 875 5.35 45.47 24.45
C ASP A 875 6.20 44.84 25.57
N GLY A 876 7.50 44.71 25.35
CA GLY A 876 8.45 44.06 26.26
C GLY A 876 8.24 42.54 26.45
N LYS A 877 7.23 41.92 25.82
CA LYS A 877 6.96 40.48 25.95
C LYS A 877 7.97 39.67 25.14
N HIS A 878 8.70 38.80 25.84
CA HIS A 878 9.69 37.90 25.24
C HIS A 878 9.01 36.64 24.70
N VAL A 879 9.41 36.19 23.51
CA VAL A 879 8.84 35.06 22.78
C VAL A 879 9.94 34.22 22.14
N THR A 880 9.70 32.92 21.96
CA THR A 880 10.57 32.01 21.21
C THR A 880 9.76 31.34 20.10
N LEU A 881 10.35 31.18 18.92
CA LEU A 881 9.69 30.57 17.76
C LEU A 881 10.31 29.20 17.46
N PRO A 882 9.51 28.13 17.23
CA PRO A 882 10.02 26.81 16.87
C PRO A 882 10.96 26.81 15.65
N GLU A 883 10.72 27.73 14.71
CA GLU A 883 11.48 27.87 13.47
C GLU A 883 12.82 28.61 13.65
N LEU A 884 13.01 29.31 14.79
CA LEU A 884 14.24 30.02 15.17
C LEU A 884 14.77 29.47 16.51
N PRO A 885 15.16 28.18 16.58
CA PRO A 885 15.50 27.50 17.82
C PRO A 885 16.69 28.17 18.54
N GLY A 886 16.54 28.40 19.84
CA GLY A 886 17.56 29.05 20.67
C GLY A 886 17.65 30.57 20.53
N ARG A 887 16.71 31.22 19.82
CA ARG A 887 16.63 32.69 19.73
C ARG A 887 15.37 33.21 20.44
N THR A 888 15.56 34.22 21.30
CA THR A 888 14.47 34.91 22.01
C THR A 888 14.23 36.26 21.33
N LEU A 889 13.01 36.49 20.88
CA LEU A 889 12.58 37.77 20.33
C LEU A 889 11.77 38.54 21.37
N VAL A 890 11.71 39.86 21.23
CA VAL A 890 10.84 40.74 22.01
C VAL A 890 10.09 41.67 21.05
N TYR A 891 8.83 41.99 21.34
CA TYR A 891 8.12 43.03 20.59
C TYR A 891 8.39 44.40 21.22
N ASN A 892 8.82 45.35 20.40
CA ASN A 892 9.06 46.75 20.75
C ASN A 892 7.90 47.58 20.21
N GLY A 893 7.05 48.09 21.12
CA GLY A 893 5.83 48.83 20.80
C GLY A 893 6.07 50.26 20.29
N ASP A 894 7.13 50.93 20.76
CA ASP A 894 7.50 52.28 20.32
C ASP A 894 7.95 52.29 18.85
N ALA A 895 8.47 51.16 18.35
CA ALA A 895 9.05 51.03 17.01
C ALA A 895 8.42 49.94 16.12
N ASP A 896 7.26 49.41 16.53
CA ASP A 896 6.41 48.38 15.86
C ASP A 896 7.19 47.28 15.12
N ARG A 897 8.06 46.60 15.86
CA ARG A 897 8.90 45.50 15.33
C ARG A 897 9.24 44.45 16.37
N LEU A 898 9.68 43.29 15.90
CA LEU A 898 10.38 42.30 16.71
C LEU A 898 11.88 42.62 16.74
N GLU A 899 12.48 42.52 17.92
CA GLU A 899 13.89 42.71 18.19
C GLU A 899 14.50 41.45 18.80
N LEU A 900 15.80 41.22 18.63
CA LEU A 900 16.50 40.12 19.28
C LEU A 900 16.77 40.48 20.75
N CYS A 901 16.34 39.64 21.67
CA CYS A 901 16.78 39.70 23.05
C CYS A 901 18.07 38.90 23.23
N LEU A 902 19.08 39.56 23.79
CA LEU A 902 20.34 38.97 24.22
C LEU A 902 20.54 39.31 25.69
N GLU A 903 19.95 38.54 26.62
CA GLU A 903 20.20 38.76 28.05
C GLU A 903 21.68 38.48 28.41
N PRO A 904 22.35 39.31 29.23
CA PRO A 904 21.89 40.54 29.87
C PRO A 904 22.18 41.83 29.06
N GLY A 905 22.66 41.72 27.82
CA GLY A 905 23.06 42.84 26.96
C GLY A 905 21.94 43.72 26.41
N GLY A 906 20.70 43.23 26.36
CA GLY A 906 19.49 44.02 26.05
C GLY A 906 18.74 43.56 24.79
N HIS A 907 18.07 44.52 24.15
CA HIS A 907 17.20 44.32 22.97
C HIS A 907 17.80 45.05 21.75
N PHE A 908 17.84 44.36 20.61
CA PHE A 908 18.55 44.84 19.42
C PHE A 908 17.72 44.65 18.14
N PRO A 909 17.61 45.67 17.26
CA PRO A 909 16.92 45.53 15.99
C PRO A 909 17.62 44.49 15.11
N LEU A 910 16.84 43.59 14.51
CA LEU A 910 17.37 42.49 13.70
C LEU A 910 18.02 43.02 12.41
N GLY A 911 19.21 42.53 12.10
CA GLY A 911 20.00 42.95 10.94
C GLY A 911 21.23 42.08 10.69
N PRO A 912 21.89 42.26 9.52
CA PRO A 912 23.05 41.45 9.12
C PRO A 912 24.28 41.64 10.01
N GLU A 913 24.33 42.74 10.78
CA GLU A 913 25.39 43.10 11.74
C GLU A 913 25.37 42.25 13.04
N LEU A 914 24.33 41.42 13.28
CA LEU A 914 24.25 40.53 14.44
C LEU A 914 24.69 39.11 14.10
N ASP A 915 25.70 38.58 14.78
CA ASP A 915 26.14 37.16 14.74
C ASP A 915 25.61 36.32 15.92
#